data_AF-T1D194-F1
#
_entry.id   AF-T1D194-F1
#
_cell.length_a   1.000
_cell.length_b   1.000
_cell.length_c   1.000
_cell.angle_alpha   90.00
_cell.angle_beta   90.00
_cell.angle_gamma   90.00
#
_symmetry.space_group_name_H-M   'P 1'
#
loop_
_entity.id
_entity.type
_entity.pdbx_description
1 polymer ?
#
loop_
_entity_poly.entity_id
_entity_poly.type
_entity_poly.pdbx_seq_one_letter_code
_entity_poly.pdbx_strand_id
1 'polypeptide(L)'
;MQTSTFWRYFKFLYSFWVILPVVFFYAFACGIATFIENDYGSVAARAMIYNAWWFDILHMYLALALLASFIKSNAWQRKKYASLVLHFSFVVIIIGAGITRFFGNEGNMSIPEGQSVNYYYTSENYLNITGLNEQWQKDYASIKADITTYGTLFSKPKLKAKTTLFDKPLIVESTDISILDTHAKSKNPQMVLKLKITYNDETKEVQLIGGDGNSYEFNPLRVEIGGLKMALHWGSKKAKLPFSIRLLEFELKTYAGSESPSSYASEVEVVDNEGKILFPFRIFMNNVLDFEGYRFYQSQYYGNQDGSMTTVLSVNKDPGKIPTYIGYALLIIGALLVLFDKKGRFMSLAQFLRSQQIAVFLFGVFVFVGMTSDLYAESKVESIDMHGKESSQVVQTDPHASALKREVKIPIDEINARINLLKDHSQEFAKRFARIQIQNIEGRIEPLDTMAMNIVHKIYKKDGYKGLSNIQVLMGFMIFPNDWATIKIISSETPKLRSILGVNTNEAYLSWLDVYNLSLNTSKLQNYVADITAHIPQSEYGTFEKDVLRVNESYEIIKSVQNLLYFRVFPDIKTKRWFSITELMQLQANGQIPQEEYKRLMEQIAPITDMLLFGIQKGVMENSWKDALLGLKALEVYQEQNGGSDYISENRISWEIWLNHYNIFEVLQIPYLILGILSFILVLVFILKDKPMPKALHKGLYYLIALCVLVHTFGLGVRWYVADHSPWSNSYESMLYIAWAAGIAGVVFFRKYLLALCAASFLAGISLIVAHIGFMNPQISNLVPVLKSYWLNIHVSVITASYGFLGLCFMLGVFGLILFILRSQRRPHIDKAIYSIVAINEMSMILGLLMLTIGNFLGGIWANESWGRYWGWDPKETWALISIGIYAIVLHLRFMGFKNMPFIFSAASVVAFYSILMTYYGVNYYLSGMHSYAAGDPLPIPWYLYVFVLGTIALIIIASFKKQLSKLI
;
A
#
# COMPACT_ATOMS: atom_id res chain seq x y z
N MET A 1 3.09 -49.09 -27.81
CA MET A 1 4.56 -48.94 -27.78
C MET A 1 5.09 -47.69 -28.52
N GLN A 2 4.34 -47.07 -29.45
CA GLN A 2 4.78 -45.89 -30.23
C GLN A 2 4.75 -44.53 -29.48
N THR A 3 4.08 -44.39 -28.33
CA THR A 3 4.04 -43.12 -27.57
C THR A 3 5.34 -42.83 -26.81
N SER A 4 6.22 -43.82 -26.61
CA SER A 4 7.45 -43.68 -25.82
C SER A 4 8.53 -42.82 -26.51
N THR A 5 8.69 -42.98 -27.82
CA THR A 5 9.71 -42.28 -28.63
C THR A 5 9.40 -40.80 -28.82
N PHE A 6 8.12 -40.44 -29.04
CA PHE A 6 7.69 -39.03 -29.17
C PHE A 6 8.11 -38.18 -27.97
N TRP A 7 7.75 -38.61 -26.75
CA TRP A 7 8.11 -37.90 -25.53
C TRP A 7 9.62 -37.85 -25.27
N ARG A 8 10.41 -38.76 -25.85
CA ARG A 8 11.87 -38.73 -25.70
C ARG A 8 12.49 -37.50 -26.36
N TYR A 9 11.98 -37.07 -27.50
CA TYR A 9 12.45 -35.87 -28.21
C TYR A 9 11.92 -34.57 -27.60
N PHE A 10 10.71 -34.59 -27.02
CA PHE A 10 10.09 -33.44 -26.36
C PHE A 10 10.33 -33.38 -24.85
N LYS A 11 11.42 -33.98 -24.36
CA LYS A 11 11.75 -34.04 -22.92
C LYS A 11 11.83 -32.65 -22.28
N PHE A 12 12.30 -31.65 -23.02
CA PHE A 12 12.44 -30.28 -22.53
C PHE A 12 11.09 -29.68 -22.07
N LEU A 13 9.98 -30.02 -22.74
CA LEU A 13 8.64 -29.50 -22.41
C LEU A 13 8.07 -30.00 -21.07
N TYR A 14 8.51 -31.14 -20.54
CA TYR A 14 7.95 -31.69 -19.28
C TYR A 14 8.99 -31.96 -18.20
N SER A 15 10.27 -31.68 -18.46
CA SER A 15 11.33 -31.94 -17.49
C SER A 15 11.44 -30.81 -16.47
N PHE A 16 11.31 -31.14 -15.18
CA PHE A 16 11.54 -30.19 -14.09
C PHE A 16 12.96 -29.58 -14.08
N TRP A 17 13.94 -30.27 -14.67
CA TRP A 17 15.29 -29.74 -14.87
C TRP A 17 15.36 -28.57 -15.86
N VAL A 18 14.33 -28.38 -16.69
CA VAL A 18 14.21 -27.25 -17.61
C VAL A 18 13.15 -26.26 -17.10
N ILE A 19 12.00 -26.77 -16.66
CA ILE A 19 10.88 -25.92 -16.23
C ILE A 19 11.25 -25.03 -15.04
N LEU A 20 11.90 -25.58 -14.01
CA LEU A 20 12.21 -24.80 -12.80
C LEU A 20 13.22 -23.66 -13.06
N PRO A 21 14.32 -23.88 -13.80
CA PRO A 21 15.18 -22.79 -14.25
C PRO A 21 14.45 -21.74 -15.11
N VAL A 22 13.51 -22.15 -15.97
CA VAL A 22 12.74 -21.20 -16.79
C VAL A 22 11.80 -20.36 -15.92
N VAL A 23 11.12 -20.95 -14.94
CA VAL A 23 10.31 -20.20 -13.96
C VAL A 23 11.18 -19.23 -13.16
N PHE A 24 12.40 -19.65 -12.78
CA PHE A 24 13.35 -18.77 -12.11
C PHE A 24 13.79 -17.60 -13.00
N PHE A 25 14.12 -17.88 -14.28
CA PHE A 25 14.49 -16.85 -15.25
C PHE A 25 13.34 -15.85 -15.48
N TYR A 26 12.11 -16.34 -15.60
CA TYR A 26 10.92 -15.51 -15.69
C TYR A 26 10.78 -14.60 -14.46
N ALA A 27 10.89 -15.15 -13.25
CA ALA A 27 10.82 -14.37 -12.01
C ALA A 27 11.97 -13.34 -11.91
N PHE A 28 13.18 -13.71 -12.33
CA PHE A 28 14.34 -12.83 -12.35
C PHE A 28 14.18 -11.68 -13.35
N ALA A 29 13.68 -11.96 -14.56
CA ALA A 29 13.34 -10.95 -15.55
C ALA A 29 12.30 -9.94 -15.02
N CYS A 30 11.23 -10.44 -14.40
CA CYS A 30 10.23 -9.59 -13.75
C CYS A 30 10.85 -8.73 -12.64
N GLY A 31 11.75 -9.30 -11.82
CA GLY A 31 12.46 -8.55 -10.77
C GLY A 31 13.28 -7.39 -11.35
N ILE A 32 14.07 -7.65 -12.40
CA ILE A 32 14.83 -6.61 -13.11
C ILE A 32 13.89 -5.53 -13.66
N ALA A 33 12.74 -5.91 -14.23
CA ALA A 33 11.77 -4.96 -14.76
C ALA A 33 11.29 -3.97 -13.69
N THR A 34 11.07 -4.42 -12.45
CA THR A 34 10.64 -3.52 -11.37
C THR A 34 11.72 -2.50 -10.97
N PHE A 35 13.01 -2.87 -11.02
CA PHE A 35 14.10 -1.92 -10.78
C PHE A 35 14.24 -0.94 -11.95
N ILE A 36 14.11 -1.42 -13.19
CA ILE A 36 14.09 -0.56 -14.37
C ILE A 36 12.93 0.44 -14.27
N GLU A 37 11.75 0.00 -13.83
CA GLU A 37 10.59 0.87 -13.66
C GLU A 37 10.81 1.95 -12.60
N ASN A 38 11.45 1.60 -11.49
CA ASN A 38 11.79 2.54 -10.44
C ASN A 38 12.77 3.63 -10.92
N ASP A 39 13.80 3.23 -11.67
CA ASP A 39 14.91 4.10 -12.05
C ASP A 39 14.66 4.86 -13.36
N TYR A 40 13.95 4.25 -14.31
CA TYR A 40 13.77 4.75 -15.68
C TYR A 40 12.29 4.85 -16.13
N GLY A 41 11.34 4.56 -15.24
CA GLY A 41 9.90 4.64 -15.52
C GLY A 41 9.30 3.35 -16.11
N SER A 42 7.98 3.22 -15.97
CA SER A 42 7.22 2.03 -16.41
C SER A 42 7.32 1.77 -17.92
N VAL A 43 7.54 2.82 -18.70
CA VAL A 43 7.77 2.79 -20.15
C VAL A 43 9.02 1.99 -20.49
N ALA A 44 10.12 2.25 -19.77
CA ALA A 44 11.39 1.57 -19.97
C ALA A 44 11.25 0.08 -19.63
N ALA A 45 10.63 -0.24 -18.48
CA ALA A 45 10.40 -1.62 -18.06
C ALA A 45 9.53 -2.41 -19.05
N ARG A 46 8.45 -1.80 -19.54
CA ARG A 46 7.59 -2.36 -20.58
C ARG A 46 8.38 -2.60 -21.86
N ALA A 47 9.10 -1.61 -22.38
CA ALA A 47 9.84 -1.75 -23.62
C ALA A 47 10.95 -2.81 -23.54
N MET A 48 11.73 -2.83 -22.45
CA MET A 48 12.90 -3.71 -22.32
C MET A 48 12.53 -5.17 -22.03
N ILE A 49 11.45 -5.40 -21.28
CA ILE A 49 11.10 -6.72 -20.73
C ILE A 49 9.66 -7.11 -21.09
N TYR A 50 8.65 -6.44 -20.55
CA TYR A 50 7.27 -6.95 -20.63
C TYR A 50 6.71 -7.01 -22.06
N ASN A 51 7.14 -6.11 -22.94
CA ASN A 51 6.74 -6.07 -24.34
C ASN A 51 7.72 -6.76 -25.28
N ALA A 52 8.80 -7.36 -24.76
CA ALA A 52 9.80 -8.00 -25.59
C ALA A 52 9.34 -9.38 -26.10
N TRP A 53 9.66 -9.68 -27.37
CA TRP A 53 9.28 -10.95 -28.02
C TRP A 53 9.75 -12.20 -27.27
N TRP A 54 10.91 -12.15 -26.61
CA TRP A 54 11.44 -13.28 -25.84
C TRP A 54 10.61 -13.55 -24.58
N PHE A 55 10.01 -12.50 -24.00
CA PHE A 55 9.14 -12.61 -22.84
C PHE A 55 7.79 -13.25 -23.24
N ASP A 56 7.30 -12.98 -24.44
CA ASP A 56 6.14 -13.68 -25.01
C ASP A 56 6.41 -15.17 -25.24
N ILE A 57 7.61 -15.51 -25.72
CA ILE A 57 8.04 -16.91 -25.85
C ILE A 57 8.09 -17.60 -24.49
N LEU A 58 8.52 -16.92 -23.43
CA LEU A 58 8.50 -17.50 -22.07
C LEU A 58 7.08 -17.86 -21.63
N HIS A 59 6.11 -16.97 -21.82
CA HIS A 59 4.71 -17.27 -21.50
C HIS A 59 4.18 -18.48 -22.27
N MET A 60 4.41 -18.49 -23.59
CA MET A 60 3.99 -19.61 -24.44
C MET A 60 4.66 -20.92 -24.01
N TYR A 61 5.95 -20.87 -23.71
CA TYR A 61 6.70 -22.03 -23.22
C TYR A 61 6.14 -22.54 -21.89
N LEU A 62 5.87 -21.67 -20.91
CA LEU A 62 5.32 -22.05 -19.62
C LEU A 62 3.93 -22.70 -19.75
N ALA A 63 3.06 -22.16 -20.62
CA ALA A 63 1.76 -22.75 -20.92
C ALA A 63 1.89 -24.15 -21.56
N LEU A 64 2.75 -24.28 -22.57
CA LEU A 64 3.03 -25.57 -23.22
C LEU A 64 3.65 -26.57 -22.23
N ALA A 65 4.52 -26.11 -21.34
CA ALA A 65 5.18 -26.97 -20.37
C ALA A 65 4.21 -27.53 -19.32
N LEU A 66 3.24 -26.71 -18.87
CA LEU A 66 2.15 -27.16 -18.02
C LEU A 66 1.33 -28.26 -18.71
N LEU A 67 0.89 -28.02 -19.95
CA LEU A 67 0.11 -29.00 -20.74
C LEU A 67 0.89 -30.30 -20.97
N ALA A 68 2.14 -30.21 -21.43
CA ALA A 68 3.00 -31.35 -21.69
C ALA A 68 3.24 -32.19 -20.42
N SER A 69 3.42 -31.54 -19.28
CA SER A 69 3.58 -32.20 -17.97
C SER A 69 2.33 -33.00 -17.57
N PHE A 70 1.12 -32.51 -17.86
CA PHE A 70 -0.12 -33.26 -17.58
C PHE A 70 -0.30 -34.47 -18.47
N ILE A 71 -0.09 -34.30 -19.78
CA ILE A 71 -0.23 -35.39 -20.73
C ILE A 71 0.80 -36.48 -20.41
N LYS A 72 2.06 -36.11 -20.16
CA LYS A 72 3.12 -37.09 -19.86
C LYS A 72 2.94 -37.81 -18.52
N SER A 73 2.43 -37.12 -17.51
CA SER A 73 2.22 -37.72 -16.19
C SER A 73 0.98 -38.61 -16.12
N ASN A 74 0.18 -38.69 -17.19
CA ASN A 74 -1.12 -39.35 -17.24
C ASN A 74 -2.00 -38.90 -16.04
N ALA A 75 -1.95 -37.61 -15.70
CA ALA A 75 -2.59 -37.08 -14.49
C ALA A 75 -4.09 -37.42 -14.42
N TRP A 76 -4.77 -37.38 -15.57
CA TRP A 76 -6.17 -37.80 -15.73
C TRP A 76 -6.39 -39.27 -15.33
N GLN A 77 -5.61 -40.19 -15.89
CA GLN A 77 -5.71 -41.62 -15.60
C GLN A 77 -5.32 -41.94 -14.14
N ARG A 78 -4.45 -41.13 -13.53
CA ARG A 78 -4.06 -41.24 -12.12
C ARG A 78 -5.09 -40.63 -11.15
N LYS A 79 -6.23 -40.15 -11.67
CA LYS A 79 -7.33 -39.51 -10.91
C LYS A 79 -6.87 -38.31 -10.06
N LYS A 80 -5.84 -37.58 -10.51
CA LYS A 80 -5.31 -36.38 -9.83
C LYS A 80 -6.07 -35.12 -10.24
N TYR A 81 -7.39 -35.15 -10.15
CA TYR A 81 -8.26 -34.11 -10.70
C TYR A 81 -8.04 -32.75 -10.02
N ALA A 82 -7.86 -32.71 -8.70
CA ALA A 82 -7.62 -31.46 -7.97
C ALA A 82 -6.35 -30.73 -8.45
N SER A 83 -5.24 -31.46 -8.55
CA SER A 83 -3.98 -30.91 -9.07
C SER A 83 -4.09 -30.50 -10.53
N LEU A 84 -4.87 -31.22 -11.34
CA LEU A 84 -5.07 -30.90 -12.75
C LEU A 84 -5.83 -29.59 -12.89
N VAL A 85 -6.96 -29.43 -12.18
CA VAL A 85 -7.77 -28.20 -12.20
C VAL A 85 -6.93 -27.00 -11.76
N LEU A 86 -6.18 -27.12 -10.65
CA LEU A 86 -5.33 -26.05 -10.12
C LEU A 86 -4.26 -25.57 -11.10
N HIS A 87 -3.69 -26.46 -11.91
CA HIS A 87 -2.61 -26.05 -12.81
C HIS A 87 -3.12 -25.71 -14.21
N PHE A 88 -4.22 -26.33 -14.64
CA PHE A 88 -4.89 -25.98 -15.89
C PHE A 88 -5.43 -24.55 -15.83
N SER A 89 -5.84 -24.06 -14.66
CA SER A 89 -6.22 -22.66 -14.49
C SER A 89 -5.14 -21.68 -14.95
N PHE A 90 -3.86 -21.93 -14.67
CA PHE A 90 -2.76 -21.07 -15.15
C PHE A 90 -2.66 -21.05 -16.67
N VAL A 91 -2.98 -22.16 -17.36
CA VAL A 91 -3.03 -22.19 -18.83
C VAL A 91 -4.14 -21.28 -19.33
N VAL A 92 -5.33 -21.35 -18.71
CA VAL A 92 -6.46 -20.48 -19.05
C VAL A 92 -6.13 -19.01 -18.78
N ILE A 93 -5.46 -18.71 -17.66
CA ILE A 93 -5.00 -17.35 -17.31
C ILE A 93 -3.98 -16.84 -18.35
N ILE A 94 -3.00 -17.64 -18.75
CA ILE A 94 -2.01 -17.24 -19.76
C ILE A 94 -2.69 -16.99 -21.12
N ILE A 95 -3.67 -17.81 -21.51
CA ILE A 95 -4.44 -17.59 -22.74
C ILE A 95 -5.24 -16.28 -22.64
N GLY A 96 -5.92 -16.03 -21.51
CA GLY A 96 -6.64 -14.78 -21.26
C GLY A 96 -5.71 -13.56 -21.34
N ALA A 97 -4.57 -13.61 -20.65
CA ALA A 97 -3.54 -12.58 -20.70
C ALA A 97 -2.98 -12.36 -22.12
N GLY A 98 -2.79 -13.42 -22.90
CA GLY A 98 -2.42 -13.33 -24.31
C GLY A 98 -3.47 -12.62 -25.14
N ILE A 99 -4.76 -12.93 -24.94
CA ILE A 99 -5.86 -12.25 -25.62
C ILE A 99 -5.89 -10.76 -25.24
N THR A 100 -5.77 -10.42 -23.97
CA THR A 100 -5.68 -9.03 -23.49
C THR A 100 -4.49 -8.30 -24.12
N ARG A 101 -3.32 -8.92 -24.18
CA ARG A 101 -2.10 -8.32 -24.72
C ARG A 101 -2.18 -8.00 -26.22
N PHE A 102 -2.77 -8.89 -27.02
CA PHE A 102 -2.78 -8.74 -28.47
C PHE A 102 -4.06 -8.10 -29.02
N PHE A 103 -5.16 -8.11 -28.26
CA PHE A 103 -6.47 -7.60 -28.70
C PHE A 103 -7.10 -6.60 -27.74
N GLY A 104 -6.49 -6.35 -26.57
CA GLY A 104 -6.93 -5.33 -25.62
C GLY A 104 -6.49 -3.93 -26.03
N ASN A 105 -7.29 -2.93 -25.69
CA ASN A 105 -6.97 -1.52 -25.91
C ASN A 105 -7.18 -0.72 -24.64
N GLU A 106 -6.17 0.06 -24.27
CA GLU A 106 -6.21 0.96 -23.11
C GLU A 106 -5.94 2.40 -23.54
N GLY A 107 -6.46 3.36 -22.78
CA GLY A 107 -6.22 4.78 -23.00
C GLY A 107 -6.90 5.68 -21.98
N ASN A 108 -6.81 6.99 -22.19
CA ASN A 108 -7.42 7.99 -21.32
C ASN A 108 -8.35 8.92 -22.12
N MET A 109 -9.43 9.34 -21.49
CA MET A 109 -10.49 10.17 -22.04
C MET A 109 -10.72 11.35 -21.10
N SER A 110 -10.43 12.56 -21.56
CA SER A 110 -10.70 13.78 -20.80
C SER A 110 -12.02 14.39 -21.28
N ILE A 111 -12.92 14.68 -20.35
CA ILE A 111 -14.24 15.25 -20.64
C ILE A 111 -14.43 16.49 -19.75
N PRO A 112 -14.39 17.71 -20.31
CA PRO A 112 -14.74 18.91 -19.56
C PRO A 112 -16.22 18.90 -19.17
N GLU A 113 -16.56 19.51 -18.03
CA GLU A 113 -17.95 19.65 -17.59
C GLU A 113 -18.83 20.31 -18.66
N GLY A 114 -20.05 19.78 -18.82
CA GLY A 114 -21.01 20.20 -19.84
C GLY A 114 -20.71 19.74 -21.26
N GLN A 115 -19.54 19.12 -21.52
CA GLN A 115 -19.16 18.67 -22.86
C GLN A 115 -19.41 17.18 -23.07
N SER A 116 -19.55 16.80 -24.35
CA SER A 116 -19.61 15.41 -24.78
C SER A 116 -18.40 15.05 -25.62
N VAL A 117 -17.79 13.90 -25.33
CA VAL A 117 -16.61 13.39 -26.01
C VAL A 117 -16.90 11.96 -26.47
N ASN A 118 -16.50 11.62 -27.70
CA ASN A 118 -16.69 10.31 -28.31
C ASN A 118 -15.37 9.67 -28.74
N TYR A 119 -14.28 10.01 -28.08
CA TYR A 119 -12.96 9.47 -28.37
C TYR A 119 -12.11 9.41 -27.11
N TYR A 120 -11.07 8.59 -27.15
CA TYR A 120 -10.04 8.54 -26.12
C TYR A 120 -8.66 8.50 -26.77
N TYR A 121 -7.63 8.86 -26.01
CA TYR A 121 -6.24 8.78 -26.41
C TYR A 121 -5.64 7.45 -25.97
N THR A 122 -5.05 6.70 -26.88
CA THR A 122 -4.42 5.40 -26.56
C THR A 122 -3.24 5.57 -25.62
N SER A 123 -3.05 4.59 -24.73
CA SER A 123 -1.84 4.50 -23.91
C SER A 123 -0.60 4.15 -24.73
N GLU A 124 -0.78 3.44 -25.85
CA GLU A 124 0.28 3.14 -26.82
C GLU A 124 0.60 4.36 -27.70
N ASN A 125 1.87 4.48 -28.11
CA ASN A 125 2.36 5.55 -28.95
C ASN A 125 2.28 5.19 -30.43
N TYR A 126 1.86 6.16 -31.23
CA TYR A 126 1.78 6.08 -32.67
C TYR A 126 2.54 7.24 -33.31
N LEU A 127 3.14 6.98 -34.46
CA LEU A 127 3.47 8.01 -35.41
C LEU A 127 2.21 8.32 -36.21
N ASN A 128 1.63 9.48 -35.94
CA ASN A 128 0.40 9.93 -36.57
C ASN A 128 0.75 10.90 -37.70
N ILE A 129 0.23 10.59 -38.88
CA ILE A 129 0.53 11.26 -40.14
C ILE A 129 -0.79 11.69 -40.76
N THR A 130 -0.97 13.00 -40.93
CA THR A 130 -2.10 13.57 -41.66
C THR A 130 -1.59 14.12 -42.99
N GLY A 131 -2.01 13.53 -44.10
CA GLY A 131 -1.73 14.03 -45.44
C GLY A 131 -2.84 14.93 -45.94
N LEU A 132 -2.46 16.00 -46.66
CA LEU A 132 -3.38 16.93 -47.31
C LEU A 132 -2.98 17.05 -48.78
N ASN A 133 -3.89 16.66 -49.67
CA ASN A 133 -3.67 16.79 -51.11
C ASN A 133 -3.96 18.22 -51.60
N GLU A 134 -3.66 18.51 -52.87
CA GLU A 134 -3.90 19.83 -53.47
C GLU A 134 -5.39 20.24 -53.48
N GLN A 135 -6.29 19.27 -53.40
CA GLN A 135 -7.75 19.46 -53.32
C GLN A 135 -8.26 19.64 -51.88
N TRP A 136 -7.36 19.81 -50.91
CA TRP A 136 -7.66 19.94 -49.48
C TRP A 136 -8.38 18.73 -48.85
N GLN A 137 -8.33 17.58 -49.50
CA GLN A 137 -8.79 16.32 -48.91
C GLN A 137 -7.72 15.79 -47.95
N LYS A 138 -8.17 15.23 -46.83
CA LYS A 138 -7.32 14.68 -45.78
C LYS A 138 -7.30 13.15 -45.85
N ASP A 139 -6.14 12.58 -45.67
CA ASP A 139 -5.97 11.14 -45.41
C ASP A 139 -5.09 10.95 -44.16
N TYR A 140 -5.31 9.86 -43.45
CA TYR A 140 -4.71 9.59 -42.14
C TYR A 140 -3.99 8.26 -42.15
N ALA A 141 -2.74 8.25 -41.71
CA ALA A 141 -2.01 7.04 -41.40
C ALA A 141 -1.49 7.11 -39.97
N SER A 142 -1.68 6.04 -39.20
CA SER A 142 -1.08 5.87 -37.89
C SER A 142 -0.24 4.61 -37.90
N ILE A 143 1.05 4.75 -37.58
CA ILE A 143 1.98 3.63 -37.47
C ILE A 143 2.27 3.42 -35.99
N LYS A 144 2.09 2.20 -35.47
CA LYS A 144 2.46 1.88 -34.09
C LYS A 144 3.96 2.15 -33.89
N ALA A 145 4.27 3.01 -32.94
CA ALA A 145 5.60 3.56 -32.70
C ALA A 145 5.91 3.58 -31.19
N ASP A 146 5.72 2.43 -30.54
CA ASP A 146 6.18 2.14 -29.16
C ASP A 146 7.70 1.95 -29.12
N ILE A 147 8.40 2.97 -29.59
CA ILE A 147 9.85 2.99 -29.67
C ILE A 147 10.36 3.82 -28.50
N THR A 148 11.30 3.31 -27.74
CA THR A 148 11.91 4.04 -26.63
C THR A 148 13.41 4.20 -26.88
N THR A 149 14.10 5.06 -26.12
CA THR A 149 15.56 5.06 -26.10
C THR A 149 16.15 3.79 -25.49
N TYR A 150 15.34 3.07 -24.71
CA TYR A 150 15.70 1.85 -24.01
C TYR A 150 15.50 0.62 -24.91
N GLY A 151 16.57 0.13 -25.53
CA GLY A 151 16.53 -1.11 -26.32
C GLY A 151 16.28 -2.35 -25.48
N THR A 152 15.74 -3.41 -26.09
CA THR A 152 15.67 -4.71 -25.43
C THR A 152 17.08 -5.30 -25.29
N LEU A 153 17.24 -6.30 -24.43
CA LEU A 153 18.49 -7.05 -24.27
C LEU A 153 19.06 -7.63 -25.60
N PHE A 154 18.20 -7.79 -26.61
CA PHE A 154 18.53 -8.45 -27.89
C PHE A 154 18.23 -7.62 -29.14
N SER A 155 17.72 -6.39 -29.02
CA SER A 155 17.37 -5.57 -30.20
C SER A 155 17.38 -4.08 -29.90
N LYS A 156 18.04 -3.31 -30.79
CA LYS A 156 17.85 -1.85 -30.82
C LYS A 156 16.45 -1.54 -31.36
N PRO A 157 15.75 -0.55 -30.79
CA PRO A 157 14.48 -0.09 -31.33
C PRO A 157 14.71 0.45 -32.75
N LYS A 158 14.11 -0.18 -33.75
CA LYS A 158 14.06 0.33 -35.12
C LYS A 158 12.63 0.24 -35.62
N LEU A 159 12.06 1.36 -36.00
CA LEU A 159 10.82 1.39 -36.75
C LEU A 159 11.17 1.33 -38.23
N LYS A 160 10.68 0.29 -38.89
CA LYS A 160 10.60 0.24 -40.35
C LYS A 160 9.19 -0.19 -40.70
N ALA A 161 8.38 0.77 -41.11
CA ALA A 161 6.98 0.57 -41.39
C ALA A 161 6.65 1.04 -42.79
N LYS A 162 5.77 0.29 -43.46
CA LYS A 162 5.17 0.68 -44.73
C LYS A 162 3.68 0.86 -44.47
N THR A 163 3.16 2.05 -44.75
CA THR A 163 1.74 2.36 -44.73
C THR A 163 1.32 2.90 -46.10
N THR A 164 0.04 3.13 -46.30
CA THR A 164 -0.48 3.82 -47.48
C THR A 164 -1.04 5.18 -47.08
N LEU A 165 -0.87 6.16 -47.96
CA LEU A 165 -1.51 7.48 -47.85
C LEU A 165 -1.94 7.88 -49.28
N PHE A 166 -3.24 8.12 -49.47
CA PHE A 166 -3.91 8.26 -50.75
C PHE A 166 -3.58 7.11 -51.71
N ASP A 167 -3.72 5.87 -51.24
CA ASP A 167 -3.41 4.62 -51.96
C ASP A 167 -1.97 4.46 -52.47
N LYS A 168 -1.07 5.38 -52.08
CA LYS A 168 0.36 5.32 -52.41
C LYS A 168 1.19 4.86 -51.22
N PRO A 169 2.28 4.12 -51.43
CA PRO A 169 3.12 3.63 -50.34
C PRO A 169 3.90 4.78 -49.68
N LEU A 170 3.83 4.84 -48.36
CA LEU A 170 4.61 5.69 -47.48
C LEU A 170 5.53 4.79 -46.65
N ILE A 171 6.84 4.98 -46.78
CA ILE A 171 7.84 4.21 -46.03
C ILE A 171 8.43 5.11 -44.96
N VAL A 172 8.40 4.64 -43.72
CA VAL A 172 8.98 5.33 -42.56
C VAL A 172 10.06 4.45 -41.94
N GLU A 173 11.25 5.01 -41.79
CA GLU A 173 12.39 4.35 -41.16
C GLU A 173 12.98 5.24 -40.05
N SER A 174 13.12 4.72 -38.83
CA SER A 174 13.81 5.43 -37.75
C SER A 174 15.32 5.34 -37.91
N THR A 175 16.01 6.48 -37.83
CA THR A 175 17.47 6.55 -37.89
C THR A 175 18.12 6.59 -36.52
N ASP A 176 17.54 7.33 -35.58
CA ASP A 176 18.12 7.62 -34.27
C ASP A 176 17.05 8.06 -33.26
N ILE A 177 17.30 7.82 -31.97
CA ILE A 177 16.40 8.20 -30.87
C ILE A 177 17.24 8.64 -29.68
N SER A 178 16.97 9.83 -29.13
CA SER A 178 17.69 10.38 -27.99
C SER A 178 16.76 11.02 -26.97
N ILE A 179 17.21 11.16 -25.72
CA ILE A 179 16.51 11.94 -24.70
C ILE A 179 16.74 13.43 -25.00
N LEU A 180 15.69 14.26 -24.91
CA LEU A 180 15.74 15.69 -25.22
C LEU A 180 16.60 16.47 -24.20
N ASP A 181 16.38 16.20 -22.91
CA ASP A 181 17.15 16.80 -21.82
C ASP A 181 17.68 15.70 -20.88
N THR A 182 18.99 15.49 -20.91
CA THR A 182 19.68 14.50 -20.08
C THR A 182 19.87 14.95 -18.62
N HIS A 183 19.62 16.22 -18.31
CA HIS A 183 19.73 16.78 -16.96
C HIS A 183 18.38 16.83 -16.22
N ALA A 184 17.25 16.74 -16.94
CA ALA A 184 15.95 16.61 -16.34
C ALA A 184 15.81 15.23 -15.66
N LYS A 185 15.74 15.21 -14.32
CA LYS A 185 15.43 14.02 -13.51
C LYS A 185 13.94 13.59 -13.63
N SER A 186 13.41 13.48 -14.84
CA SER A 186 12.05 12.99 -15.07
C SER A 186 12.06 11.47 -15.27
N LYS A 187 11.18 10.74 -14.55
CA LYS A 187 10.97 9.30 -14.77
C LYS A 187 10.44 8.98 -16.18
N ASN A 188 9.81 9.95 -16.86
CA ASN A 188 9.35 9.85 -18.24
C ASN A 188 9.89 11.05 -19.05
N PRO A 189 11.15 10.99 -19.53
CA PRO A 189 11.74 12.11 -20.24
C PRO A 189 11.19 12.24 -21.66
N GLN A 190 11.10 13.48 -22.15
CA GLN A 190 10.79 13.74 -23.56
C GLN A 190 11.90 13.17 -24.46
N MET A 191 11.49 12.58 -25.58
CA MET A 191 12.39 11.94 -26.53
C MET A 191 12.35 12.64 -27.87
N VAL A 192 13.47 12.57 -28.58
CA VAL A 192 13.63 13.03 -29.96
C VAL A 192 13.78 11.80 -30.85
N LEU A 193 12.87 11.64 -31.80
CA LEU A 193 12.84 10.56 -32.79
C LEU A 193 13.23 11.13 -34.16
N LYS A 194 14.37 10.68 -34.71
CA LYS A 194 14.80 11.03 -36.07
C LYS A 194 14.29 9.97 -37.06
N LEU A 195 13.63 10.40 -38.12
CA LEU A 195 12.97 9.55 -39.11
C LEU A 195 13.40 9.92 -40.53
N LYS A 196 13.50 8.91 -41.39
CA LYS A 196 13.47 9.02 -42.85
C LYS A 196 12.08 8.66 -43.34
N ILE A 197 11.42 9.60 -44.00
CA ILE A 197 10.10 9.40 -44.59
C ILE A 197 10.26 9.45 -46.10
N THR A 198 9.79 8.42 -46.80
CA THR A 198 9.84 8.31 -48.26
C THR A 198 8.44 8.22 -48.84
N TYR A 199 8.11 9.13 -49.76
CA TYR A 199 6.83 9.20 -50.46
C TYR A 199 7.05 9.69 -51.90
N ASN A 200 6.45 9.03 -52.91
CA ASN A 200 6.66 9.31 -54.34
C ASN A 200 8.16 9.42 -54.72
N ASP A 201 8.97 8.46 -54.29
CA ASP A 201 10.43 8.42 -54.53
C ASP A 201 11.24 9.62 -53.97
N GLU A 202 10.60 10.52 -53.22
CA GLU A 202 11.26 11.58 -52.47
C GLU A 202 11.43 11.16 -51.00
N THR A 203 12.66 11.25 -50.48
CA THR A 203 12.99 10.94 -49.08
C THR A 203 13.39 12.21 -48.33
N LYS A 204 12.80 12.42 -47.15
CA LYS A 204 13.13 13.55 -46.27
C LYS A 204 13.44 13.05 -44.86
N GLU A 205 14.47 13.63 -44.25
CA GLU A 205 14.79 13.43 -42.84
C GLU A 205 14.02 14.44 -41.97
N VAL A 206 13.37 13.95 -40.92
CA VAL A 206 12.59 14.74 -39.99
C VAL A 206 12.91 14.37 -38.55
N GLN A 207 12.75 15.33 -37.63
CA GLN A 207 12.91 15.10 -36.20
C GLN A 207 11.59 15.41 -35.50
N LEU A 208 11.11 14.46 -34.71
CA LEU A 208 9.89 14.60 -33.94
C LEU A 208 10.24 14.56 -32.46
N ILE A 209 9.70 15.51 -31.70
CA ILE A 209 9.70 15.46 -30.25
C ILE A 209 8.41 14.74 -29.85
N GLY A 210 8.52 13.79 -28.93
CA GLY A 210 7.42 12.93 -28.53
C GLY A 210 7.84 11.99 -27.41
N GLY A 211 7.02 10.96 -27.20
CA GLY A 211 7.25 9.95 -26.17
C GLY A 211 6.04 9.76 -25.27
N ASP A 212 6.19 8.86 -24.30
CA ASP A 212 5.07 8.30 -23.54
C ASP A 212 4.17 9.35 -22.90
N GLY A 213 2.89 9.32 -23.26
CA GLY A 213 1.84 10.21 -22.74
C GLY A 213 1.86 11.65 -23.27
N ASN A 214 2.90 12.05 -24.01
CA ASN A 214 3.00 13.39 -24.60
C ASN A 214 2.55 13.35 -26.06
N SER A 215 1.33 13.82 -26.34
CA SER A 215 0.88 14.03 -27.71
C SER A 215 1.11 15.48 -28.12
N TYR A 216 1.98 15.69 -29.12
CA TYR A 216 2.15 16.99 -29.77
C TYR A 216 1.13 17.21 -30.90
N GLU A 217 -0.10 16.69 -30.74
CA GLU A 217 -1.15 16.83 -31.75
C GLU A 217 -1.45 18.30 -32.07
N PHE A 218 -1.36 19.16 -31.05
CA PHE A 218 -1.60 20.60 -31.19
C PHE A 218 -0.44 21.38 -31.83
N ASN A 219 0.76 20.79 -31.88
CA ASN A 219 1.95 21.35 -32.53
C ASN A 219 2.66 20.31 -33.40
N PRO A 220 2.01 19.82 -34.47
CA PRO A 220 2.60 18.79 -35.32
C PRO A 220 3.68 19.40 -36.22
N LEU A 221 4.72 18.62 -36.52
CA LEU A 221 5.72 18.99 -37.51
C LEU A 221 5.06 18.98 -38.90
N ARG A 222 5.09 20.13 -39.58
CA ARG A 222 4.54 20.27 -40.93
C ARG A 222 5.66 20.19 -41.96
N VAL A 223 5.53 19.27 -42.91
CA VAL A 223 6.51 19.06 -43.98
C VAL A 223 5.81 18.80 -45.30
N GLU A 224 6.43 19.21 -46.39
CA GLU A 224 6.06 18.78 -47.74
C GLU A 224 7.07 17.75 -48.24
N ILE A 225 6.58 16.61 -48.75
CA ILE A 225 7.38 15.49 -49.29
C ILE A 225 6.61 14.90 -50.49
N GLY A 226 7.24 14.80 -51.65
CA GLY A 226 6.66 14.18 -52.84
C GLY A 226 5.43 14.91 -53.37
N GLY A 227 5.38 16.24 -53.19
CA GLY A 227 4.24 17.12 -53.52
C GLY A 227 3.06 17.06 -52.54
N LEU A 228 3.18 16.34 -51.42
CA LEU A 228 2.12 16.21 -50.43
C LEU A 228 2.45 16.96 -49.14
N LYS A 229 1.51 17.79 -48.68
CA LYS A 229 1.62 18.48 -47.38
C LYS A 229 1.23 17.53 -46.26
N MET A 230 2.14 17.26 -45.34
CA MET A 230 1.97 16.33 -44.23
C MET A 230 2.12 17.03 -42.89
N ALA A 231 1.31 16.64 -41.90
CA ALA A 231 1.48 16.96 -40.50
C ALA A 231 1.80 15.68 -39.72
N LEU A 232 2.91 15.71 -38.97
CA LEU A 232 3.49 14.56 -38.28
C LEU A 232 3.57 14.84 -36.78
N HIS A 233 3.09 13.92 -35.96
CA HIS A 233 3.36 13.94 -34.53
C HIS A 233 3.53 12.52 -33.99
N TRP A 234 4.31 12.40 -32.91
CA TRP A 234 4.59 11.14 -32.24
C TRP A 234 4.01 11.17 -30.83
N GLY A 235 3.12 10.22 -30.52
CA GLY A 235 2.45 10.10 -29.24
C GLY A 235 1.12 9.34 -29.34
N SER A 236 0.26 9.48 -28.35
CA SER A 236 -1.05 8.82 -28.31
C SER A 236 -1.89 9.05 -29.57
N LYS A 237 -2.60 8.01 -30.02
CA LYS A 237 -3.56 8.08 -31.13
C LYS A 237 -4.95 8.38 -30.59
N LYS A 238 -5.69 9.23 -31.30
CA LYS A 238 -7.12 9.48 -31.06
C LYS A 238 -7.96 8.31 -31.60
N ALA A 239 -8.57 7.52 -30.70
CA ALA A 239 -9.45 6.41 -31.03
C ALA A 239 -10.91 6.81 -30.85
N LYS A 240 -11.73 6.71 -31.90
CA LYS A 240 -13.17 7.02 -31.85
C LYS A 240 -13.95 5.88 -31.18
N LEU A 241 -14.93 6.26 -30.37
CA LEU A 241 -15.94 5.40 -29.76
C LEU A 241 -17.21 5.39 -30.62
N PRO A 242 -18.00 4.30 -30.58
CA PRO A 242 -19.28 4.21 -31.29
C PRO A 242 -20.43 4.97 -30.59
N PHE A 243 -20.14 5.63 -29.46
CA PHE A 243 -21.04 6.44 -28.64
C PHE A 243 -20.26 7.61 -28.04
N SER A 244 -20.96 8.57 -27.46
CA SER A 244 -20.39 9.72 -26.76
C SER A 244 -20.69 9.64 -25.26
N ILE A 245 -19.77 10.14 -24.43
CA ILE A 245 -20.00 10.33 -23.00
C ILE A 245 -20.06 11.83 -22.74
N ARG A 246 -21.15 12.28 -22.14
CA ARG A 246 -21.31 13.67 -21.69
C ARG A 246 -21.06 13.75 -20.20
N LEU A 247 -20.17 14.64 -19.76
CA LEU A 247 -20.02 14.95 -18.34
C LEU A 247 -21.05 16.01 -17.97
N LEU A 248 -21.95 15.69 -17.05
CA LEU A 248 -22.90 16.64 -16.49
C LEU A 248 -22.21 17.47 -15.42
N GLU A 249 -21.60 16.79 -14.44
CA GLU A 249 -21.00 17.40 -13.26
C GLU A 249 -19.93 16.46 -12.68
N PHE A 250 -18.83 17.03 -12.18
CA PHE A 250 -17.84 16.33 -11.38
C PHE A 250 -18.00 16.71 -9.90
N GLU A 251 -18.13 15.70 -9.05
CA GLU A 251 -18.33 15.87 -7.61
C GLU A 251 -17.10 15.37 -6.84
N LEU A 252 -16.41 16.28 -6.14
CA LEU A 252 -15.35 15.95 -5.18
C LEU A 252 -15.89 16.10 -3.76
N LYS A 253 -16.07 14.98 -3.05
CA LYS A 253 -16.36 15.00 -1.62
C LYS A 253 -15.06 14.86 -0.85
N THR A 254 -14.87 15.71 0.15
CA THR A 254 -13.81 15.55 1.15
C THR A 254 -14.37 15.01 2.46
N TYR A 255 -13.50 14.62 3.38
CA TYR A 255 -13.91 14.42 4.77
C TYR A 255 -14.30 15.79 5.35
N ALA A 256 -15.41 15.85 6.09
CA ALA A 256 -15.84 17.09 6.71
C ALA A 256 -14.69 17.70 7.54
N GLY A 257 -14.44 19.01 7.38
CA GLY A 257 -13.33 19.68 8.04
C GLY A 257 -11.92 19.36 7.50
N SER A 258 -11.82 18.63 6.39
CA SER A 258 -10.54 18.27 5.75
C SER A 258 -10.55 18.58 4.25
N GLU A 259 -9.36 18.77 3.70
CA GLU A 259 -9.12 18.78 2.25
C GLU A 259 -8.90 17.36 1.69
N SER A 260 -8.80 16.36 2.57
CA SER A 260 -8.62 14.96 2.17
C SER A 260 -9.85 14.44 1.43
N PRO A 261 -9.70 13.91 0.19
CA PRO A 261 -10.82 13.38 -0.58
C PRO A 261 -11.42 12.14 0.08
N SER A 262 -12.73 12.14 0.29
CA SER A 262 -13.52 11.02 0.82
C SER A 262 -14.23 10.21 -0.27
N SER A 263 -14.52 10.85 -1.41
CA SER A 263 -14.92 10.25 -2.68
C SER A 263 -14.82 11.27 -3.81
N TYR A 264 -14.59 10.84 -5.04
CA TYR A 264 -14.74 11.69 -6.21
C TYR A 264 -15.53 10.93 -7.28
N ALA A 265 -16.44 11.62 -7.95
CA ALA A 265 -17.43 11.04 -8.84
C ALA A 265 -17.66 11.93 -10.07
N SER A 266 -17.99 11.32 -11.20
CA SER A 266 -18.45 11.99 -12.41
C SER A 266 -19.88 11.54 -12.71
N GLU A 267 -20.82 12.47 -12.74
CA GLU A 267 -22.16 12.24 -13.26
C GLU A 267 -22.12 12.35 -14.78
N VAL A 268 -22.35 11.24 -15.46
CA VAL A 268 -22.23 11.17 -16.92
C VAL A 268 -23.49 10.66 -17.58
N GLU A 269 -23.66 11.00 -18.85
CA GLU A 269 -24.68 10.42 -19.71
C GLU A 269 -24.01 9.75 -20.89
N VAL A 270 -24.44 8.53 -21.19
CA VAL A 270 -24.06 7.84 -22.42
C VAL A 270 -25.04 8.24 -23.51
N VAL A 271 -24.52 8.75 -24.61
CA VAL A 271 -25.28 9.31 -25.73
C VAL A 271 -24.92 8.56 -27.01
N ASP A 272 -25.90 8.27 -27.85
CA ASP A 272 -25.64 7.66 -29.16
C ASP A 272 -25.09 8.67 -30.18
N ASN A 273 -24.84 8.21 -31.42
CA ASN A 273 -24.32 9.05 -32.49
C ASN A 273 -25.34 10.08 -33.03
N GLU A 274 -26.62 9.91 -32.71
CA GLU A 274 -27.70 10.82 -33.09
C GLU A 274 -27.97 11.87 -31.99
N GLY A 275 -27.24 11.82 -30.87
CA GLY A 275 -27.39 12.73 -29.74
C GLY A 275 -28.48 12.32 -28.75
N LYS A 276 -29.04 11.12 -28.89
CA LYS A 276 -30.06 10.60 -27.96
C LYS A 276 -29.38 10.01 -26.72
N ILE A 277 -29.87 10.43 -25.55
CA ILE A 277 -29.44 9.89 -24.25
C ILE A 277 -29.88 8.44 -24.16
N LEU A 278 -28.92 7.54 -23.97
CA LEU A 278 -29.18 6.12 -23.73
C LEU A 278 -29.53 5.88 -22.26
N PHE A 279 -28.66 6.33 -21.34
CA PHE A 279 -28.89 6.30 -19.90
C PHE A 279 -27.89 7.20 -19.15
N PRO A 280 -28.28 7.75 -17.98
CA PRO A 280 -27.35 8.39 -17.05
C PRO A 280 -26.59 7.34 -16.21
N PHE A 281 -25.36 7.65 -15.80
CA PHE A 281 -24.54 6.79 -14.95
C PHE A 281 -23.60 7.63 -14.09
N ARG A 282 -23.37 7.21 -12.84
CA ARG A 282 -22.43 7.86 -11.92
C ARG A 282 -21.14 7.05 -11.82
N ILE A 283 -20.04 7.55 -12.36
CA ILE A 283 -18.73 6.90 -12.28
C ILE A 283 -18.02 7.39 -11.01
N PHE A 284 -17.57 6.49 -10.14
CA PHE A 284 -16.78 6.85 -8.96
C PHE A 284 -15.86 5.70 -8.55
N MET A 285 -15.05 5.89 -7.50
CA MET A 285 -14.17 4.84 -7.00
C MET A 285 -14.94 3.54 -6.67
N ASN A 286 -14.47 2.42 -7.23
CA ASN A 286 -15.11 1.09 -7.14
C ASN A 286 -16.47 0.97 -7.86
N ASN A 287 -16.87 1.95 -8.69
CA ASN A 287 -18.05 1.87 -9.56
C ASN A 287 -17.72 2.33 -10.99
N VAL A 288 -17.43 1.36 -11.85
CA VAL A 288 -17.00 1.58 -13.24
C VAL A 288 -18.17 1.47 -14.20
N LEU A 289 -18.19 2.32 -15.22
CA LEU A 289 -19.14 2.21 -16.33
C LEU A 289 -18.66 1.10 -17.28
N ASP A 290 -19.53 0.15 -17.61
CA ASP A 290 -19.27 -0.93 -18.58
C ASP A 290 -20.35 -0.87 -19.68
N PHE A 291 -19.95 -0.54 -20.90
CA PHE A 291 -20.87 -0.38 -22.04
C PHE A 291 -20.20 -0.76 -23.37
N GLU A 292 -20.87 -1.57 -24.20
CA GLU A 292 -20.36 -2.03 -25.51
C GLU A 292 -18.94 -2.66 -25.46
N GLY A 293 -18.62 -3.29 -24.32
CA GLY A 293 -17.31 -3.89 -24.04
C GLY A 293 -16.20 -2.90 -23.68
N TYR A 294 -16.52 -1.61 -23.56
CA TYR A 294 -15.63 -0.58 -23.02
C TYR A 294 -15.92 -0.37 -21.53
N ARG A 295 -14.86 -0.23 -20.75
CA ARG A 295 -14.90 0.09 -19.34
C ARG A 295 -14.29 1.45 -19.10
N PHE A 296 -14.98 2.28 -18.34
CA PHE A 296 -14.54 3.62 -17.96
C PHE A 296 -14.42 3.69 -16.45
N TYR A 297 -13.25 4.11 -15.97
CA TYR A 297 -13.05 4.37 -14.55
C TYR A 297 -12.44 5.75 -14.36
N GLN A 298 -12.78 6.38 -13.24
CA GLN A 298 -12.26 7.67 -12.86
C GLN A 298 -10.78 7.55 -12.50
N SER A 299 -9.88 8.05 -13.34
CA SER A 299 -8.44 7.95 -13.09
C SER A 299 -7.86 9.21 -12.46
N GLN A 300 -8.25 10.37 -12.96
CA GLN A 300 -7.73 11.68 -12.53
C GLN A 300 -8.78 12.77 -12.74
N TYR A 301 -8.54 13.95 -12.20
CA TYR A 301 -9.33 15.14 -12.44
C TYR A 301 -8.41 16.36 -12.38
N TYR A 302 -8.81 17.44 -13.05
CA TYR A 302 -8.13 18.73 -12.95
C TYR A 302 -9.14 19.88 -13.03
N GLY A 303 -8.87 20.94 -12.25
CA GLY A 303 -9.64 22.18 -12.32
C GLY A 303 -9.16 23.06 -13.47
N ASN A 304 -10.12 23.66 -14.17
CA ASN A 304 -9.87 24.65 -15.21
C ASN A 304 -9.89 26.06 -14.60
N GLN A 305 -9.27 27.03 -15.28
CA GLN A 305 -9.20 28.44 -14.84
C GLN A 305 -10.58 29.12 -14.74
N ASP A 306 -11.59 28.62 -15.45
CA ASP A 306 -12.96 29.13 -15.39
C ASP A 306 -13.74 28.61 -14.18
N GLY A 307 -13.15 27.71 -13.38
CA GLY A 307 -13.76 27.05 -12.24
C GLY A 307 -14.49 25.74 -12.58
N SER A 308 -14.58 25.36 -13.86
CA SER A 308 -15.12 24.06 -14.27
C SER A 308 -14.11 22.95 -14.00
N MET A 309 -14.60 21.74 -13.76
CA MET A 309 -13.74 20.56 -13.61
C MET A 309 -13.66 19.77 -14.91
N THR A 310 -12.54 19.11 -15.14
CA THR A 310 -12.39 18.13 -16.20
C THR A 310 -12.17 16.76 -15.56
N THR A 311 -13.02 15.81 -15.94
CA THR A 311 -12.82 14.42 -15.55
C THR A 311 -11.87 13.74 -16.53
N VAL A 312 -10.95 12.93 -16.01
CA VAL A 312 -10.15 12.01 -16.81
C VAL A 312 -10.59 10.60 -16.47
N LEU A 313 -11.20 9.95 -17.45
CA LEU A 313 -11.60 8.56 -17.40
C LEU A 313 -10.54 7.72 -18.11
N SER A 314 -10.06 6.68 -17.48
CA SER A 314 -9.29 5.67 -18.19
C SER A 314 -10.24 4.65 -18.80
N VAL A 315 -9.94 4.30 -20.05
CA VAL A 315 -10.76 3.51 -20.96
C VAL A 315 -10.05 2.19 -21.21
N ASN A 316 -10.73 1.09 -20.97
CA ASN A 316 -10.22 -0.24 -21.26
C ASN A 316 -11.24 -1.07 -22.04
N LYS A 317 -10.82 -1.68 -23.15
CA LYS A 317 -11.58 -2.69 -23.89
C LYS A 317 -10.76 -3.97 -23.91
N ASP A 318 -11.18 -4.93 -23.10
CA ASP A 318 -10.40 -6.14 -22.84
C ASP A 318 -11.21 -7.43 -23.07
N PRO A 319 -11.03 -8.11 -24.22
CA PRO A 319 -11.67 -9.40 -24.49
C PRO A 319 -11.07 -10.57 -23.70
N GLY A 320 -9.86 -10.43 -23.16
CA GLY A 320 -9.17 -11.48 -22.39
C GLY A 320 -9.63 -11.57 -20.93
N LYS A 321 -10.36 -10.55 -20.44
CA LYS A 321 -10.97 -10.50 -19.10
C LYS A 321 -11.75 -11.78 -18.76
N ILE A 322 -12.68 -12.21 -19.62
CA ILE A 322 -13.56 -13.34 -19.34
C ILE A 322 -12.77 -14.65 -19.20
N PRO A 323 -11.90 -15.06 -20.16
CA PRO A 323 -11.03 -16.20 -19.98
C PRO A 323 -10.19 -16.12 -18.70
N THR A 324 -9.58 -14.98 -18.39
CA THR A 324 -8.78 -14.80 -17.18
C THR A 324 -9.59 -15.06 -15.91
N TYR A 325 -10.83 -14.55 -15.84
CA TYR A 325 -11.73 -14.74 -14.70
C TYR A 325 -12.18 -16.20 -14.53
N ILE A 326 -12.44 -16.91 -15.64
CA ILE A 326 -12.68 -18.35 -15.62
C ILE A 326 -11.44 -19.07 -15.06
N GLY A 327 -10.25 -18.65 -15.48
CA GLY A 327 -8.98 -19.10 -14.93
C GLY A 327 -8.89 -18.89 -13.41
N TYR A 328 -9.23 -17.69 -12.92
CA TYR A 328 -9.22 -17.37 -11.48
C TYR A 328 -10.18 -18.26 -10.70
N ALA A 329 -11.41 -18.46 -11.19
CA ALA A 329 -12.39 -19.35 -10.57
C ALA A 329 -11.88 -20.79 -10.49
N LEU A 330 -11.32 -21.32 -11.59
CA LEU A 330 -10.72 -22.66 -11.62
C LEU A 330 -9.51 -22.77 -10.66
N LEU A 331 -8.72 -21.71 -10.54
CA LEU A 331 -7.58 -21.67 -9.62
C LEU A 331 -8.03 -21.79 -8.17
N ILE A 332 -9.04 -21.02 -7.76
CA ILE A 332 -9.58 -21.05 -6.39
C ILE A 332 -10.17 -22.44 -6.09
N ILE A 333 -11.01 -22.96 -7.00
CA ILE A 333 -11.62 -24.29 -6.86
C ILE A 333 -10.52 -25.37 -6.78
N GLY A 334 -9.55 -25.34 -7.70
CA GLY A 334 -8.45 -26.30 -7.72
C GLY A 334 -7.59 -26.25 -6.45
N ALA A 335 -7.29 -25.04 -5.95
CA ALA A 335 -6.53 -24.83 -4.73
C ALA A 335 -7.24 -25.45 -3.52
N LEU A 336 -8.53 -25.19 -3.36
CA LEU A 336 -9.33 -25.79 -2.29
C LEU A 336 -9.39 -27.31 -2.42
N LEU A 337 -9.65 -27.84 -3.62
CA LEU A 337 -9.73 -29.29 -3.85
C LEU A 337 -8.41 -30.01 -3.51
N VAL A 338 -7.25 -29.39 -3.73
CA VAL A 338 -5.93 -29.99 -3.42
C VAL A 338 -5.76 -30.26 -1.92
N LEU A 339 -6.38 -29.46 -1.05
CA LEU A 339 -6.31 -29.66 0.40
C LEU A 339 -7.11 -30.89 0.87
N PHE A 340 -8.15 -31.27 0.14
CA PHE A 340 -9.07 -32.37 0.50
C PHE A 340 -8.89 -33.65 -0.32
N ASP A 341 -8.04 -33.64 -1.35
CA ASP A 341 -7.75 -34.82 -2.14
C ASP A 341 -7.07 -35.90 -1.28
N LYS A 342 -7.80 -37.00 -1.01
CA LYS A 342 -7.32 -38.14 -0.21
C LYS A 342 -6.03 -38.75 -0.74
N LYS A 343 -5.75 -38.63 -2.04
CA LYS A 343 -4.54 -39.12 -2.72
C LYS A 343 -3.50 -38.01 -2.96
N GLY A 344 -3.82 -36.78 -2.54
CA GLY A 344 -2.98 -35.61 -2.68
C GLY A 344 -1.78 -35.60 -1.74
N ARG A 345 -0.77 -34.79 -2.07
CA ARG A 345 0.44 -34.65 -1.25
C ARG A 345 0.12 -34.14 0.15
N PHE A 346 -0.74 -33.13 0.26
CA PHE A 346 -1.13 -32.54 1.55
C PHE A 346 -1.70 -33.61 2.49
N MET A 347 -2.68 -34.40 2.03
CA MET A 347 -3.25 -35.50 2.82
C MET A 347 -2.25 -36.63 3.07
N SER A 348 -1.33 -36.93 2.15
CA SER A 348 -0.27 -37.91 2.38
C SER A 348 0.71 -37.49 3.48
N LEU A 349 1.05 -36.20 3.55
CA LEU A 349 1.89 -35.63 4.62
C LEU A 349 1.13 -35.63 5.94
N ALA A 350 -0.17 -35.28 5.93
CA ALA A 350 -1.02 -35.36 7.11
C ALA A 350 -1.13 -36.80 7.64
N GLN A 351 -1.26 -37.78 6.75
CA GLN A 351 -1.27 -39.21 7.11
C GLN A 351 0.09 -39.66 7.64
N PHE A 352 1.20 -39.26 7.03
CA PHE A 352 2.56 -39.51 7.53
C PHE A 352 2.71 -38.97 8.95
N LEU A 353 2.33 -37.72 9.19
CA LEU A 353 2.35 -37.10 10.51
C LEU A 353 1.40 -37.80 11.51
N ARG A 354 0.27 -38.33 11.06
CA ARG A 354 -0.67 -39.11 11.89
C ARG A 354 -0.12 -40.50 12.25
N SER A 355 0.58 -41.15 11.33
CA SER A 355 1.20 -42.47 11.49
C SER A 355 2.35 -42.48 12.49
N GLN A 356 3.01 -41.32 12.70
CA GLN A 356 4.02 -41.09 13.73
C GLN A 356 3.42 -40.96 15.16
N GLN A 357 2.21 -41.52 15.39
CA GLN A 357 1.30 -41.23 16.52
C GLN A 357 1.02 -39.73 16.69
N ILE A 358 -0.09 -39.24 16.11
CA ILE A 358 -1.02 -38.28 16.71
C ILE A 358 -2.18 -37.97 15.71
N ALA A 359 -3.41 -38.21 16.16
CA ALA A 359 -4.63 -38.13 15.36
C ALA A 359 -5.14 -36.70 15.03
N VAL A 360 -5.41 -36.48 13.74
CA VAL A 360 -6.48 -35.69 13.07
C VAL A 360 -6.62 -34.18 13.32
N PHE A 361 -6.47 -33.47 12.19
CA PHE A 361 -6.88 -32.10 11.89
C PHE A 361 -7.88 -32.19 10.73
N LEU A 362 -9.09 -31.62 10.89
CA LEU A 362 -10.01 -31.17 9.83
C LEU A 362 -11.28 -30.63 10.49
N PHE A 363 -11.23 -29.38 10.98
CA PHE A 363 -12.45 -28.59 11.25
C PHE A 363 -12.12 -27.09 11.42
N GLY A 364 -11.52 -26.48 10.39
CA GLY A 364 -11.13 -25.06 10.43
C GLY A 364 -11.33 -24.36 9.09
N VAL A 365 -12.38 -24.72 8.34
CA VAL A 365 -12.66 -24.15 7.00
C VAL A 365 -14.07 -23.55 6.88
N PHE A 366 -14.89 -23.48 7.95
CA PHE A 366 -16.31 -23.11 7.75
C PHE A 366 -16.98 -22.14 8.76
N VAL A 367 -16.26 -21.20 9.39
CA VAL A 367 -16.91 -20.23 10.31
C VAL A 367 -16.58 -18.76 10.00
N PHE A 368 -16.38 -18.37 8.74
CA PHE A 368 -16.23 -16.93 8.43
C PHE A 368 -16.95 -16.46 7.15
N VAL A 369 -18.09 -17.07 6.83
CA VAL A 369 -18.97 -16.61 5.73
C VAL A 369 -20.43 -16.47 6.23
N GLY A 370 -20.63 -15.94 7.43
CA GLY A 370 -21.96 -15.89 8.02
C GLY A 370 -22.17 -14.78 9.03
N MET A 371 -21.67 -13.57 8.74
CA MET A 371 -22.16 -12.35 9.38
C MET A 371 -22.12 -11.21 8.37
N THR A 372 -23.08 -11.22 7.44
CA THR A 372 -23.54 -10.01 6.75
C THR A 372 -24.96 -9.77 7.25
N SER A 373 -25.11 -8.92 8.27
CA SER A 373 -26.38 -8.26 8.51
C SER A 373 -26.38 -6.97 7.70
N ASP A 374 -27.22 -6.94 6.66
CA ASP A 374 -27.55 -5.75 5.91
C ASP A 374 -28.24 -4.73 6.83
N LEU A 375 -27.69 -3.52 6.87
CA LEU A 375 -28.42 -2.31 7.24
C LEU A 375 -28.03 -1.23 6.22
N TYR A 376 -28.74 -1.21 5.10
CA TYR A 376 -28.75 -0.07 4.18
C TYR A 376 -29.62 1.03 4.79
N ALA A 377 -29.03 2.21 4.99
CA ALA A 377 -29.78 3.45 5.14
C ALA A 377 -29.48 4.32 3.91
N GLU A 378 -30.48 4.39 3.03
CA GLU A 378 -30.48 5.18 1.81
C GLU A 378 -30.71 6.66 2.17
N SER A 379 -29.70 7.52 2.00
CA SER A 379 -29.87 8.97 2.20
C SER A 379 -30.17 9.65 0.86
N LYS A 380 -31.43 10.06 0.67
CA LYS A 380 -31.86 10.95 -0.41
C LYS A 380 -31.04 12.25 -0.39
N VAL A 381 -30.52 12.62 -1.55
CA VAL A 381 -29.81 13.88 -1.80
C VAL A 381 -30.82 14.88 -2.36
N GLU A 382 -31.06 15.97 -1.64
CA GLU A 382 -31.66 17.18 -2.21
C GLU A 382 -30.54 18.16 -2.55
N SER A 383 -30.59 18.68 -3.77
CA SER A 383 -29.62 19.57 -4.39
C SER A 383 -29.76 21.00 -3.88
N ILE A 384 -28.65 21.60 -3.41
CA ILE A 384 -28.53 23.04 -3.21
C ILE A 384 -27.22 23.51 -3.85
N ASP A 385 -27.38 24.36 -4.85
CA ASP A 385 -26.37 25.08 -5.65
C ASP A 385 -25.67 26.15 -4.79
N MET A 386 -24.32 26.26 -4.86
CA MET A 386 -23.57 27.52 -4.67
C MET A 386 -22.10 27.41 -5.18
N HIS A 387 -21.84 28.08 -6.31
CA HIS A 387 -20.53 28.32 -6.92
C HIS A 387 -19.53 29.13 -6.06
N GLY A 388 -18.22 28.89 -6.20
CA GLY A 388 -17.15 29.77 -5.68
C GLY A 388 -15.76 29.45 -6.24
N LYS A 389 -15.11 30.47 -6.84
CA LYS A 389 -13.87 30.44 -7.65
C LYS A 389 -12.56 30.57 -6.86
N GLU A 390 -11.50 30.11 -7.53
CA GLU A 390 -10.04 30.39 -7.46
C GLU A 390 -9.39 30.95 -6.17
N SER A 391 -8.36 30.22 -5.74
CA SER A 391 -7.41 30.53 -4.69
C SER A 391 -6.68 31.85 -4.91
N SER A 392 -6.89 32.81 -4.02
CA SER A 392 -6.04 34.00 -3.89
C SER A 392 -5.09 33.85 -2.71
N GLN A 393 -3.83 34.22 -2.92
CA GLN A 393 -2.78 34.20 -1.90
C GLN A 393 -3.19 35.01 -0.66
N VAL A 394 -3.18 34.35 0.50
CA VAL A 394 -3.55 34.95 1.77
C VAL A 394 -2.39 35.79 2.30
N VAL A 395 -2.59 37.11 2.33
CA VAL A 395 -1.82 38.02 3.19
C VAL A 395 -2.45 37.98 4.58
N GLN A 396 -1.85 37.27 5.53
CA GLN A 396 -2.28 37.25 6.93
C GLN A 396 -1.83 38.53 7.63
N THR A 397 -2.75 39.45 7.88
CA THR A 397 -2.60 40.47 8.93
C THR A 397 -3.05 39.86 10.26
N ASP A 398 -2.08 39.59 11.13
CA ASP A 398 -2.28 39.01 12.46
C ASP A 398 -2.56 40.11 13.51
N PRO A 399 -3.71 40.12 14.20
CA PRO A 399 -3.98 41.05 15.31
C PRO A 399 -3.08 40.82 16.54
N HIS A 400 -2.39 39.69 16.64
CA HIS A 400 -1.53 39.33 17.78
C HIS A 400 -0.04 39.66 17.62
N ALA A 401 0.37 40.23 16.47
CA ALA A 401 1.75 40.70 16.26
C ALA A 401 2.16 41.86 17.20
N SER A 402 1.22 42.43 17.97
CA SER A 402 1.48 43.53 18.90
C SER A 402 1.98 43.12 20.29
N ALA A 403 1.95 41.83 20.66
CA ALA A 403 2.36 41.37 22.00
C ALA A 403 3.82 40.88 22.11
N LEU A 404 4.54 40.69 21.00
CA LEU A 404 5.90 40.12 20.99
C LEU A 404 7.04 41.16 20.98
N LYS A 405 6.76 42.45 21.23
CA LYS A 405 7.77 43.52 21.23
C LYS A 405 8.51 43.73 22.56
N ARG A 406 8.46 42.79 23.50
CA ARG A 406 9.31 42.83 24.71
C ARG A 406 9.99 41.49 24.91
N GLU A 407 11.32 41.50 24.83
CA GLU A 407 12.18 40.46 25.40
C GLU A 407 11.99 40.43 26.93
N VAL A 408 10.91 39.80 27.40
CA VAL A 408 10.84 39.36 28.79
C VAL A 408 11.55 38.01 28.82
N LYS A 409 12.83 38.01 29.22
CA LYS A 409 13.51 36.78 29.63
C LYS A 409 12.83 36.30 30.91
N ILE A 410 11.77 35.50 30.78
CA ILE A 410 11.16 34.80 31.90
C ILE A 410 12.23 33.85 32.47
N PRO A 411 12.56 33.91 33.76
CA PRO A 411 13.52 32.99 34.36
C PRO A 411 13.09 31.53 34.15
N ILE A 412 14.03 30.66 33.78
CA ILE A 412 13.79 29.22 33.56
C ILE A 412 13.16 28.57 34.80
N ASP A 413 13.47 29.07 36.00
CA ASP A 413 12.92 28.58 37.26
C ASP A 413 11.40 28.85 37.38
N GLU A 414 10.92 30.00 36.89
CA GLU A 414 9.48 30.32 36.88
C GLU A 414 8.71 29.44 35.88
N ILE A 415 9.32 29.17 34.72
CA ILE A 415 8.77 28.25 33.72
C ILE A 415 8.66 26.84 34.31
N ASN A 416 9.74 26.36 34.94
CA ASN A 416 9.73 25.05 35.60
C ASN A 416 8.71 24.98 36.74
N ALA A 417 8.53 26.05 37.51
CA ALA A 417 7.51 26.13 38.55
C ALA A 417 6.10 26.00 37.97
N ARG A 418 5.77 26.72 36.88
CA ARG A 418 4.47 26.60 36.21
C ARG A 418 4.25 25.22 35.58
N ILE A 419 5.28 24.60 35.03
CA ILE A 419 5.22 23.22 34.52
C ILE A 419 4.92 22.22 35.66
N ASN A 420 5.51 22.41 36.84
CA ASN A 420 5.22 21.57 37.99
C ASN A 420 3.79 21.79 38.50
N LEU A 421 3.30 23.04 38.56
CA LEU A 421 1.91 23.33 38.89
C LEU A 421 0.95 22.65 37.91
N LEU A 422 1.23 22.74 36.61
CA LEU A 422 0.44 22.05 35.57
C LEU A 422 0.41 20.54 35.82
N LYS A 423 1.55 19.92 36.14
CA LYS A 423 1.64 18.49 36.44
C LYS A 423 0.81 18.08 37.66
N ASP A 424 0.92 18.84 38.75
CA ASP A 424 0.40 18.45 40.06
C ASP A 424 -1.08 18.80 40.20
N HIS A 425 -1.51 19.97 39.73
CA HIS A 425 -2.89 20.45 39.92
C HIS A 425 -3.87 19.87 38.90
N SER A 426 -3.44 19.52 37.69
CA SER A 426 -4.37 19.23 36.57
C SER A 426 -4.75 17.76 36.36
N GLN A 427 -4.24 16.82 37.16
CA GLN A 427 -4.38 15.38 36.86
C GLN A 427 -5.83 14.91 36.68
N GLU A 428 -6.73 15.31 37.58
CA GLU A 428 -8.15 14.91 37.52
C GLU A 428 -8.89 15.61 36.38
N PHE A 429 -8.63 16.90 36.18
CA PHE A 429 -9.21 17.65 35.07
C PHE A 429 -8.75 17.08 33.71
N ALA A 430 -7.46 16.81 33.56
CA ALA A 430 -6.87 16.26 32.35
C ALA A 430 -7.52 14.91 31.95
N LYS A 431 -7.85 14.04 32.92
CA LYS A 431 -8.56 12.78 32.64
C LYS A 431 -9.96 12.99 32.06
N ARG A 432 -10.68 14.02 32.50
CA ARG A 432 -12.01 14.37 31.97
C ARG A 432 -11.88 15.05 30.62
N PHE A 433 -10.95 15.99 30.51
CA PHE A 433 -10.68 16.72 29.27
C PHE A 433 -10.23 15.80 28.13
N ALA A 434 -9.47 14.73 28.44
CA ALA A 434 -9.07 13.70 27.50
C ALA A 434 -10.23 13.03 26.74
N ARG A 435 -11.44 13.01 27.33
CA ARG A 435 -12.62 12.35 26.77
C ARG A 435 -13.42 13.24 25.81
N ILE A 436 -13.12 14.54 25.76
CA ILE A 436 -13.78 15.46 24.84
C ILE A 436 -13.56 14.99 23.40
N GLN A 437 -14.60 15.05 22.60
CA GLN A 437 -14.53 14.67 21.19
C GLN A 437 -13.94 15.83 20.39
N ILE A 438 -13.18 15.51 19.36
CA ILE A 438 -12.51 16.47 18.49
C ILE A 438 -12.47 15.94 17.07
N GLN A 439 -12.62 16.83 16.08
CA GLN A 439 -12.35 16.47 14.68
C GLN A 439 -10.89 16.75 14.37
N ASN A 440 -10.13 15.71 14.03
CA ASN A 440 -8.75 15.90 13.61
C ASN A 440 -8.67 16.55 12.21
N ILE A 441 -7.46 16.90 11.76
CA ILE A 441 -7.25 17.57 10.46
C ILE A 441 -7.63 16.69 9.26
N GLU A 442 -7.62 15.37 9.44
CA GLU A 442 -8.05 14.38 8.44
C GLU A 442 -9.58 14.16 8.44
N GLY A 443 -10.31 14.86 9.33
CA GLY A 443 -11.77 14.83 9.43
C GLY A 443 -12.34 13.69 10.28
N ARG A 444 -11.52 12.86 10.94
CA ARG A 444 -11.99 11.81 11.86
C ARG A 444 -12.37 12.43 13.21
N ILE A 445 -13.53 12.05 13.74
CA ILE A 445 -13.88 12.35 15.13
C ILE A 445 -13.16 11.35 16.04
N GLU A 446 -12.42 11.86 17.02
CA GLU A 446 -11.65 11.07 17.97
C GLU A 446 -11.67 11.72 19.36
N PRO A 447 -11.34 10.99 20.44
CA PRO A 447 -11.10 11.60 21.74
C PRO A 447 -9.89 12.54 21.68
N LEU A 448 -9.93 13.61 22.46
CA LEU A 448 -8.83 14.57 22.59
C LEU A 448 -7.53 13.88 23.04
N ASP A 449 -7.66 12.80 23.83
CA ASP A 449 -6.56 11.91 24.20
C ASP A 449 -5.75 11.41 22.99
N THR A 450 -6.43 10.89 21.97
CA THR A 450 -5.81 10.37 20.75
C THR A 450 -5.06 11.47 20.02
N MET A 451 -5.69 12.63 19.82
CA MET A 451 -5.05 13.77 19.16
C MET A 451 -3.82 14.25 19.96
N ALA A 452 -3.93 14.36 21.28
CA ALA A 452 -2.84 14.80 22.14
C ALA A 452 -1.65 13.83 22.06
N MET A 453 -1.90 12.52 22.11
CA MET A 453 -0.88 11.49 21.92
C MET A 453 -0.21 11.63 20.55
N ASN A 454 -1.00 11.81 19.49
CA ASN A 454 -0.49 11.95 18.13
C ASN A 454 0.41 13.17 17.96
N ILE A 455 0.00 14.32 18.50
CA ILE A 455 0.76 15.57 18.45
C ILE A 455 2.07 15.44 19.23
N VAL A 456 2.00 14.98 20.49
CA VAL A 456 3.18 14.90 21.36
C VAL A 456 4.18 13.89 20.81
N HIS A 457 3.71 12.73 20.35
CA HIS A 457 4.57 11.72 19.74
C HIS A 457 5.23 12.22 18.45
N LYS A 458 4.51 12.98 17.62
CA LYS A 458 5.05 13.55 16.38
C LYS A 458 6.17 14.57 16.62
N ILE A 459 6.04 15.38 17.68
CA ILE A 459 7.01 16.42 18.07
C ILE A 459 8.21 15.80 18.83
N TYR A 460 7.93 15.01 19.88
CA TYR A 460 8.90 14.58 20.89
C TYR A 460 9.41 13.13 20.72
N LYS A 461 8.75 12.33 19.87
CA LYS A 461 9.02 10.88 19.64
C LYS A 461 8.77 9.97 20.85
N LYS A 462 8.16 10.49 21.90
CA LYS A 462 7.80 9.78 23.13
C LYS A 462 6.48 10.32 23.65
N ASP A 463 5.82 9.50 24.46
CA ASP A 463 4.59 9.91 25.13
C ASP A 463 4.94 10.64 26.43
N GLY A 464 4.21 11.74 26.66
CA GLY A 464 4.40 12.63 27.79
C GLY A 464 5.70 13.43 27.75
N TYR A 465 5.89 14.26 28.77
CA TYR A 465 7.10 15.08 28.93
C TYR A 465 7.37 15.34 30.41
N LYS A 466 8.56 15.02 30.94
CA LYS A 466 8.93 15.22 32.37
C LYS A 466 7.86 14.75 33.39
N GLY A 467 7.12 13.69 33.07
CA GLY A 467 6.06 13.14 33.91
C GLY A 467 4.68 13.80 33.75
N LEU A 468 4.51 14.72 32.79
CA LEU A 468 3.22 15.20 32.31
C LEU A 468 2.62 14.18 31.32
N SER A 469 1.31 14.01 31.35
CA SER A 469 0.57 13.26 30.31
C SER A 469 0.52 14.04 29.00
N ASN A 470 0.20 13.38 27.89
CA ASN A 470 0.05 14.02 26.58
C ASN A 470 -0.97 15.17 26.60
N ILE A 471 -2.09 14.99 27.32
CA ILE A 471 -3.11 16.03 27.51
C ILE A 471 -2.56 17.22 28.28
N GLN A 472 -1.78 16.99 29.34
CA GLN A 472 -1.18 18.09 30.09
C GLN A 472 -0.16 18.85 29.24
N VAL A 473 0.62 18.17 28.41
CA VAL A 473 1.52 18.81 27.44
C VAL A 473 0.73 19.67 26.45
N LEU A 474 -0.37 19.15 25.91
CA LEU A 474 -1.25 19.89 24.99
C LEU A 474 -1.85 21.13 25.67
N MET A 475 -2.37 20.99 26.90
CA MET A 475 -2.87 22.12 27.71
C MET A 475 -1.77 23.16 27.94
N GLY A 476 -0.53 22.71 28.13
CA GLY A 476 0.63 23.57 28.25
C GLY A 476 0.85 24.45 27.02
N PHE A 477 0.84 23.84 25.82
CA PHE A 477 0.91 24.59 24.56
C PHE A 477 -0.25 25.58 24.41
N MET A 478 -1.47 25.21 24.80
CA MET A 478 -2.65 26.07 24.66
C MET A 478 -2.67 27.26 25.64
N ILE A 479 -2.32 27.04 26.91
CA ILE A 479 -2.54 28.02 28.00
C ILE A 479 -1.28 28.82 28.34
N PHE A 480 -0.10 28.24 28.11
CA PHE A 480 1.19 28.88 28.40
C PHE A 480 2.09 28.93 27.15
N PRO A 481 1.63 29.48 26.01
CA PRO A 481 2.36 29.42 24.74
C PRO A 481 3.77 30.02 24.84
N ASN A 482 3.94 31.11 25.59
CA ASN A 482 5.23 31.78 25.78
C ASN A 482 6.24 30.91 26.54
N ASP A 483 5.79 30.17 27.56
CA ASP A 483 6.65 29.27 28.32
C ASP A 483 7.10 28.11 27.44
N TRP A 484 6.14 27.49 26.76
CA TRP A 484 6.37 26.31 25.93
C TRP A 484 7.14 26.61 24.65
N ALA A 485 7.14 27.86 24.18
CA ALA A 485 7.96 28.28 23.05
C ALA A 485 9.48 28.13 23.32
N THR A 486 9.89 28.20 24.59
CA THR A 486 11.30 28.06 25.02
C THR A 486 11.71 26.62 25.34
N ILE A 487 10.74 25.70 25.48
CA ILE A 487 10.99 24.33 25.90
C ILE A 487 11.56 23.53 24.73
N LYS A 488 12.69 22.84 24.97
CA LYS A 488 13.33 21.96 23.98
C LYS A 488 12.60 20.61 23.89
N ILE A 489 11.56 20.57 23.05
CA ILE A 489 10.71 19.39 22.86
C ILE A 489 10.68 18.88 21.40
N ILE A 490 11.06 19.71 20.42
CA ILE A 490 11.08 19.33 19.00
C ILE A 490 12.30 18.47 18.73
N SER A 491 12.11 17.20 18.37
CA SER A 491 13.24 16.30 18.05
C SER A 491 14.00 16.74 16.78
N SER A 492 15.32 16.62 16.76
CA SER A 492 16.15 16.80 15.55
C SER A 492 17.21 15.72 15.45
N GLU A 493 17.36 15.15 14.25
CA GLU A 493 18.26 14.01 14.00
C GLU A 493 19.62 14.44 13.45
N THR A 494 19.67 15.52 12.67
CA THR A 494 20.88 15.88 11.92
C THR A 494 21.67 17.01 12.58
N PRO A 495 23.00 16.84 12.79
CA PRO A 495 23.86 17.94 13.23
C PRO A 495 23.85 19.12 12.26
N LYS A 496 23.66 18.86 10.95
CA LYS A 496 23.58 19.88 9.90
C LYS A 496 22.41 20.83 10.10
N LEU A 497 21.20 20.32 10.38
CA LEU A 497 20.03 21.16 10.66
C LEU A 497 20.23 22.04 11.89
N ARG A 498 20.79 21.45 12.95
CA ARG A 498 21.12 22.16 14.20
C ARG A 498 22.09 23.31 13.98
N SER A 499 23.11 23.09 13.15
CA SER A 499 24.04 24.15 12.74
C SER A 499 23.35 25.27 11.95
N ILE A 500 22.40 24.96 11.06
CA ILE A 500 21.64 25.95 10.29
C ILE A 500 20.77 26.81 11.20
N LEU A 501 20.17 26.21 12.23
CA LEU A 501 19.32 26.90 13.20
C LEU A 501 20.12 27.71 14.23
N GLY A 502 21.45 27.59 14.24
CA GLY A 502 22.33 28.29 15.18
C GLY A 502 22.33 27.70 16.59
N VAL A 503 21.92 26.44 16.75
CA VAL A 503 21.93 25.72 18.03
C VAL A 503 23.12 24.77 18.13
N ASN A 504 23.42 24.30 19.34
CA ASN A 504 24.52 23.35 19.56
C ASN A 504 24.25 22.03 18.82
N THR A 505 25.23 21.59 18.02
CA THR A 505 25.14 20.38 17.18
C THR A 505 24.98 19.08 17.96
N ASN A 506 25.19 19.09 19.29
CA ASN A 506 25.02 17.93 20.16
C ASN A 506 23.63 17.87 20.84
N GLU A 507 22.81 18.93 20.76
CA GLU A 507 21.49 18.95 21.38
C GLU A 507 20.47 18.17 20.55
N ALA A 508 19.88 17.11 21.10
CA ALA A 508 18.93 16.27 20.36
C ALA A 508 17.53 16.90 20.18
N TYR A 509 17.24 17.97 20.93
CA TYR A 509 15.94 18.63 20.95
C TYR A 509 16.08 20.14 20.80
N LEU A 510 15.15 20.73 20.05
CA LEU A 510 15.02 22.13 19.71
C LEU A 510 13.79 22.71 20.42
N SER A 511 13.82 24.01 20.68
CA SER A 511 12.64 24.78 21.07
C SER A 511 11.93 25.36 19.86
N TRP A 512 10.68 25.78 20.04
CA TRP A 512 9.93 26.47 18.97
C TRP A 512 10.63 27.77 18.56
N LEU A 513 11.20 28.51 19.54
CA LEU A 513 11.98 29.73 19.28
C LEU A 513 13.26 29.49 18.49
N ASP A 514 13.87 28.30 18.59
CA ASP A 514 15.05 27.98 17.78
C ASP A 514 14.72 27.94 16.28
N VAL A 515 13.49 27.53 15.94
CA VAL A 515 12.99 27.43 14.55
C VAL A 515 12.33 28.74 14.07
N TYR A 516 11.76 29.54 14.98
CA TYR A 516 11.04 30.77 14.66
C TYR A 516 11.96 31.92 14.22
N ASN A 517 11.57 32.64 13.16
CA ASN A 517 12.20 33.87 12.71
C ASN A 517 11.37 35.10 13.13
N LEU A 518 11.86 35.84 14.13
CA LEU A 518 11.19 37.05 14.64
C LEU A 518 11.03 38.15 13.57
N SER A 519 11.96 38.27 12.63
CA SER A 519 11.96 39.37 11.65
C SER A 519 10.94 39.15 10.53
N LEU A 520 10.66 37.89 10.19
CA LEU A 520 9.76 37.52 9.08
C LEU A 520 8.42 36.96 9.55
N ASN A 521 8.24 36.69 10.85
CA ASN A 521 7.07 36.01 11.41
C ASN A 521 6.82 34.62 10.77
N THR A 522 7.90 33.93 10.38
CA THR A 522 7.85 32.62 9.71
C THR A 522 8.92 31.66 10.24
N SER A 523 8.87 30.40 9.81
CA SER A 523 9.92 29.41 10.10
C SER A 523 11.23 29.77 9.42
N LYS A 524 12.37 29.67 10.13
CA LYS A 524 13.72 29.75 9.54
C LYS A 524 13.95 28.68 8.46
N LEU A 525 13.14 27.62 8.44
CA LEU A 525 13.23 26.52 7.50
C LEU A 525 12.33 26.67 6.26
N GLN A 526 11.49 27.71 6.18
CA GLN A 526 10.49 27.83 5.12
C GLN A 526 11.10 27.74 3.71
N ASN A 527 12.23 28.42 3.46
CA ASN A 527 12.91 28.37 2.16
C ASN A 527 13.49 26.98 1.86
N TYR A 528 13.98 26.26 2.88
CA TYR A 528 14.47 24.89 2.69
C TYR A 528 13.32 23.94 2.38
N VAL A 529 12.17 24.09 3.03
CA VAL A 529 10.96 23.30 2.74
C VAL A 529 10.49 23.54 1.32
N ALA A 530 10.44 24.80 0.88
CA ALA A 530 10.06 25.16 -0.48
C ALA A 530 11.02 24.58 -1.53
N ASP A 531 12.34 24.68 -1.29
CA ASP A 531 13.36 24.15 -2.19
C ASP A 531 13.30 22.61 -2.30
N ILE A 532 13.19 21.91 -1.15
CA ILE A 532 13.07 20.44 -1.11
C ILE A 532 11.83 19.99 -1.90
N THR A 533 10.68 20.62 -1.63
CA THR A 533 9.40 20.21 -2.23
C THR A 533 9.33 20.52 -3.72
N ALA A 534 10.00 21.58 -4.18
CA ALA A 534 10.01 21.97 -5.58
C ALA A 534 11.02 21.19 -6.45
N HIS A 535 12.17 20.80 -5.89
CA HIS A 535 13.29 20.29 -6.69
C HIS A 535 13.70 18.84 -6.42
N ILE A 536 13.24 18.26 -5.31
CA ILE A 536 13.64 16.90 -4.92
C ILE A 536 12.41 16.00 -4.91
N PRO A 537 12.39 14.88 -5.67
CA PRO A 537 11.34 13.89 -5.54
C PRO A 537 11.33 13.26 -4.14
N GLN A 538 10.16 13.02 -3.56
CA GLN A 538 10.03 12.45 -2.21
C GLN A 538 10.80 11.12 -2.00
N SER A 539 10.91 10.29 -3.04
CA SER A 539 11.69 9.05 -2.99
C SER A 539 13.20 9.25 -2.81
N GLU A 540 13.71 10.44 -3.12
CA GLU A 540 15.13 10.81 -3.00
C GLU A 540 15.43 11.57 -1.68
N TYR A 541 14.45 11.78 -0.80
CA TYR A 541 14.68 12.50 0.45
C TYR A 541 15.69 11.78 1.35
N GLY A 542 16.82 12.44 1.58
CA GLY A 542 17.83 12.00 2.53
C GLY A 542 17.41 12.26 3.98
N THR A 543 18.29 11.87 4.91
CA THR A 543 18.05 12.08 6.35
C THR A 543 17.96 13.56 6.73
N PHE A 544 18.69 14.43 6.03
CA PHE A 544 18.66 15.88 6.26
C PHE A 544 17.36 16.51 5.78
N GLU A 545 16.93 16.22 4.55
CA GLU A 545 15.70 16.75 3.98
C GLU A 545 14.48 16.33 4.81
N LYS A 546 14.44 15.06 5.24
CA LYS A 546 13.39 14.57 6.15
C LYS A 546 13.41 15.25 7.50
N ASP A 547 14.59 15.48 8.08
CA ASP A 547 14.72 16.19 9.36
C ASP A 547 14.24 17.64 9.25
N VAL A 548 14.56 18.35 8.15
CA VAL A 548 14.06 19.71 7.86
C VAL A 548 12.52 19.73 7.80
N LEU A 549 11.92 18.86 6.98
CA LEU A 549 10.46 18.80 6.82
C LEU A 549 9.78 18.46 8.15
N ARG A 550 10.31 17.48 8.90
CA ARG A 550 9.76 17.05 10.18
C ARG A 550 9.85 18.11 11.28
N VAL A 551 10.99 18.81 11.38
CA VAL A 551 11.16 19.90 12.35
C VAL A 551 10.24 21.07 12.00
N ASN A 552 10.13 21.41 10.72
CA ASN A 552 9.19 22.45 10.27
C ASN A 552 7.73 22.07 10.57
N GLU A 553 7.35 20.83 10.28
CA GLU A 553 6.01 20.32 10.60
C GLU A 553 5.72 20.37 12.10
N SER A 554 6.68 19.98 12.94
CA SER A 554 6.54 20.08 14.41
C SER A 554 6.35 21.53 14.87
N TYR A 555 7.07 22.47 14.25
CA TYR A 555 6.92 23.91 14.49
C TYR A 555 5.51 24.40 14.11
N GLU A 556 4.99 24.02 12.94
CA GLU A 556 3.65 24.41 12.49
C GLU A 556 2.54 23.78 13.35
N ILE A 557 2.71 22.53 13.80
CA ILE A 557 1.77 21.87 14.71
C ILE A 557 1.69 22.64 16.04
N ILE A 558 2.84 22.96 16.66
CA ILE A 558 2.86 23.72 17.93
C ILE A 558 2.19 25.08 17.75
N LYS A 559 2.55 25.82 16.69
CA LYS A 559 1.94 27.11 16.37
C LYS A 559 0.41 26.99 16.23
N SER A 560 -0.05 25.95 15.56
CA SER A 560 -1.48 25.73 15.31
C SER A 560 -2.23 25.31 16.58
N VAL A 561 -1.61 24.56 17.50
CA VAL A 561 -2.18 24.25 18.83
C VAL A 561 -2.25 25.51 19.69
N GLN A 562 -1.19 26.33 19.72
CA GLN A 562 -1.15 27.61 20.45
C GLN A 562 -2.24 28.57 19.97
N ASN A 563 -2.49 28.59 18.66
CA ASN A 563 -3.57 29.38 18.05
C ASN A 563 -4.94 28.70 18.10
N LEU A 564 -5.09 27.58 18.83
CA LEU A 564 -6.32 26.80 18.95
C LEU A 564 -6.88 26.26 17.63
N LEU A 565 -6.13 26.31 16.53
CA LEU A 565 -6.60 25.85 15.22
C LEU A 565 -6.90 24.34 15.23
N TYR A 566 -6.09 23.57 15.96
CA TYR A 566 -6.30 22.13 16.13
C TYR A 566 -7.49 21.82 17.05
N PHE A 567 -7.96 22.78 17.87
CA PHE A 567 -9.01 22.57 18.88
C PHE A 567 -10.41 22.60 18.27
N ARG A 568 -10.67 21.74 17.29
CA ARG A 568 -11.93 21.61 16.55
C ARG A 568 -12.97 20.81 17.34
N VAL A 569 -13.50 21.42 18.39
CA VAL A 569 -14.39 20.77 19.37
C VAL A 569 -15.86 21.20 19.26
N PHE A 570 -16.18 22.14 18.37
CA PHE A 570 -17.52 22.70 18.22
C PHE A 570 -18.22 22.18 16.97
N PRO A 571 -19.02 21.09 17.06
CA PRO A 571 -19.76 20.58 15.91
C PRO A 571 -20.85 21.53 15.44
N ASP A 572 -21.10 21.53 14.13
CA ASP A 572 -22.26 22.14 13.52
C ASP A 572 -23.04 21.11 12.69
N ILE A 573 -24.32 20.92 13.04
CA ILE A 573 -25.21 19.93 12.40
C ILE A 573 -25.35 20.20 10.89
N LYS A 574 -25.35 21.47 10.48
CA LYS A 574 -25.60 21.84 9.08
C LYS A 574 -24.45 21.43 8.18
N THR A 575 -23.23 21.78 8.57
CA THR A 575 -22.03 21.51 7.77
C THR A 575 -21.40 20.15 8.05
N LYS A 576 -21.79 19.47 9.14
CA LYS A 576 -21.15 18.25 9.68
C LYS A 576 -19.66 18.45 10.01
N ARG A 577 -19.20 19.70 10.07
CA ARG A 577 -17.84 20.08 10.41
C ARG A 577 -17.78 20.48 11.87
N TRP A 578 -16.67 20.16 12.51
CA TRP A 578 -16.37 20.67 13.84
C TRP A 578 -15.36 21.80 13.67
N PHE A 579 -15.67 22.91 14.32
CA PHE A 579 -14.89 24.12 14.21
C PHE A 579 -14.04 24.35 15.45
N SER A 580 -12.92 25.03 15.25
CA SER A 580 -12.28 25.79 16.31
C SER A 580 -12.72 27.26 16.24
N ILE A 581 -12.59 27.97 17.36
CA ILE A 581 -12.93 29.40 17.40
C ILE A 581 -12.09 30.22 16.40
N THR A 582 -10.80 29.90 16.30
CA THR A 582 -9.85 30.56 15.39
C THR A 582 -10.17 30.26 13.94
N GLU A 583 -10.56 29.03 13.64
CA GLU A 583 -10.98 28.64 12.30
C GLU A 583 -12.22 29.41 11.85
N LEU A 584 -13.23 29.59 12.72
CA LEU A 584 -14.40 30.41 12.40
C LEU A 584 -14.02 31.86 12.10
N MET A 585 -13.11 32.44 12.87
CA MET A 585 -12.61 33.79 12.63
C MET A 585 -11.90 33.89 11.26
N GLN A 586 -11.09 32.89 10.90
CA GLN A 586 -10.40 32.85 9.61
C GLN A 586 -11.37 32.67 8.44
N LEU A 587 -12.33 31.75 8.55
CA LEU A 587 -13.36 31.53 7.53
C LEU A 587 -14.19 32.80 7.31
N GLN A 588 -14.51 33.54 8.39
CA GLN A 588 -15.21 34.82 8.29
C GLN A 588 -14.35 35.90 7.61
N ALA A 589 -13.08 36.02 8.01
CA ALA A 589 -12.16 36.99 7.42
C ALA A 589 -11.94 36.74 5.91
N ASN A 590 -12.00 35.47 5.48
CA ASN A 590 -11.88 35.06 4.09
C ASN A 590 -13.22 35.12 3.31
N GLY A 591 -14.32 35.52 3.94
CA GLY A 591 -15.64 35.58 3.31
C GLY A 591 -16.28 34.22 3.00
N GLN A 592 -15.81 33.14 3.64
CA GLN A 592 -16.26 31.76 3.40
C GLN A 592 -17.48 31.37 4.24
N ILE A 593 -17.84 32.17 5.26
CA ILE A 593 -19.05 32.00 6.06
C ILE A 593 -19.87 33.30 6.02
N PRO A 594 -21.22 33.23 5.92
CA PRO A 594 -22.06 34.42 6.04
C PRO A 594 -22.00 35.02 7.45
N GLN A 595 -21.98 36.36 7.54
CA GLN A 595 -21.86 37.09 8.81
C GLN A 595 -22.90 36.68 9.88
N GLU A 596 -24.14 36.42 9.46
CA GLU A 596 -25.22 35.98 10.36
C GLU A 596 -24.94 34.59 10.96
N GLU A 597 -24.39 33.67 10.16
CA GLU A 597 -24.03 32.34 10.63
C GLU A 597 -22.82 32.37 11.55
N TYR A 598 -21.79 33.15 11.20
CA TYR A 598 -20.65 33.40 12.08
C TYR A 598 -21.10 33.96 13.44
N LYS A 599 -21.99 34.96 13.44
CA LYS A 599 -22.51 35.56 14.67
C LYS A 599 -23.27 34.53 15.52
N ARG A 600 -24.17 33.75 14.91
CA ARG A 600 -24.91 32.66 15.58
C ARG A 600 -23.98 31.65 16.26
N LEU A 601 -22.92 31.24 15.56
CA LEU A 601 -21.95 30.26 16.08
C LEU A 601 -21.11 30.87 17.21
N MET A 602 -20.60 32.09 17.01
CA MET A 602 -19.76 32.77 18.00
C MET A 602 -20.48 33.12 19.30
N GLU A 603 -21.76 33.50 19.24
CA GLU A 603 -22.58 33.75 20.44
C GLU A 603 -22.69 32.53 21.36
N GLN A 604 -22.60 31.32 20.81
CA GLN A 604 -22.64 30.07 21.56
C GLN A 604 -21.23 29.59 21.96
N ILE A 605 -20.26 29.70 21.05
CA ILE A 605 -18.92 29.11 21.18
C ILE A 605 -17.99 29.95 22.07
N ALA A 606 -18.03 31.28 21.94
CA ALA A 606 -17.10 32.16 22.66
C ALA A 606 -17.23 32.05 24.19
N PRO A 607 -18.43 32.10 24.79
CA PRO A 607 -18.55 31.98 26.25
C PRO A 607 -18.04 30.64 26.80
N ILE A 608 -18.26 29.55 26.07
CA ILE A 608 -17.77 28.21 26.44
C ILE A 608 -16.24 28.19 26.40
N THR A 609 -15.66 28.72 25.31
CA THR A 609 -14.22 28.77 25.09
C THR A 609 -13.52 29.61 26.15
N ASP A 610 -14.03 30.82 26.42
CA ASP A 610 -13.47 31.74 27.40
C ASP A 610 -13.51 31.12 28.80
N MET A 611 -14.66 30.56 29.19
CA MET A 611 -14.83 29.90 30.48
C MET A 611 -13.89 28.71 30.65
N LEU A 612 -13.75 27.89 29.60
CA LEU A 612 -12.88 26.72 29.61
C LEU A 612 -11.41 27.12 29.73
N LEU A 613 -10.90 28.00 28.85
CA LEU A 613 -9.48 28.36 28.82
C LEU A 613 -9.07 29.16 30.07
N PHE A 614 -9.87 30.15 30.47
CA PHE A 614 -9.64 30.88 31.72
C PHE A 614 -9.72 29.96 32.93
N GLY A 615 -10.71 29.07 32.95
CA GLY A 615 -10.88 28.08 34.01
C GLY A 615 -9.68 27.13 34.11
N ILE A 616 -9.13 26.66 32.98
CA ILE A 616 -7.93 25.82 32.97
C ILE A 616 -6.74 26.60 33.52
N GLN A 617 -6.54 27.85 33.08
CA GLN A 617 -5.43 28.68 33.55
C GLN A 617 -5.50 28.89 35.07
N LYS A 618 -6.68 29.24 35.58
CA LYS A 618 -6.94 29.40 37.02
C LYS A 618 -6.81 28.09 37.78
N GLY A 619 -7.28 26.98 37.21
CA GLY A 619 -7.10 25.64 37.74
C GLY A 619 -5.63 25.28 37.92
N VAL A 620 -4.79 25.59 36.95
CA VAL A 620 -3.35 25.34 37.04
C VAL A 620 -2.69 26.26 38.07
N MET A 621 -2.96 27.57 38.02
CA MET A 621 -2.25 28.56 38.83
C MET A 621 -2.71 28.60 40.30
N GLU A 622 -4.01 28.40 40.55
CA GLU A 622 -4.65 28.56 41.87
C GLU A 622 -5.24 27.25 42.42
N ASN A 623 -5.17 26.14 41.67
CA ASN A 623 -5.83 24.87 41.99
C ASN A 623 -7.37 24.98 42.09
N SER A 624 -7.97 25.94 41.37
CA SER A 624 -9.41 26.19 41.35
C SER A 624 -10.06 25.79 40.04
N TRP A 625 -10.62 24.57 39.99
CA TRP A 625 -11.12 23.94 38.76
C TRP A 625 -12.60 24.16 38.46
N LYS A 626 -13.32 24.93 39.29
CA LYS A 626 -14.78 25.10 39.17
C LYS A 626 -15.17 25.65 37.79
N ASP A 627 -14.51 26.71 37.36
CA ASP A 627 -14.80 27.40 36.10
C ASP A 627 -14.45 26.49 34.90
N ALA A 628 -13.33 25.77 34.99
CA ALA A 628 -12.90 24.80 33.98
C ALA A 628 -13.91 23.65 33.81
N LEU A 629 -14.40 23.09 34.93
CA LEU A 629 -15.35 21.98 34.93
C LEU A 629 -16.72 22.40 34.40
N LEU A 630 -17.16 23.63 34.69
CA LEU A 630 -18.39 24.19 34.13
C LEU A 630 -18.25 24.44 32.63
N GLY A 631 -17.13 25.03 32.17
CA GLY A 631 -16.85 25.21 30.75
C GLY A 631 -16.77 23.88 30.01
N LEU A 632 -16.12 22.88 30.61
CA LEU A 632 -16.07 21.51 30.08
C LEU A 632 -17.47 20.91 29.97
N LYS A 633 -18.29 21.05 31.00
CA LYS A 633 -19.66 20.53 30.97
C LYS A 633 -20.53 21.22 29.93
N ALA A 634 -20.36 22.54 29.75
CA ALA A 634 -21.05 23.28 28.70
C ALA A 634 -20.62 22.82 27.31
N LEU A 635 -19.33 22.52 27.11
CA LEU A 635 -18.83 21.94 25.86
C LEU A 635 -19.41 20.55 25.59
N GLU A 636 -19.45 19.66 26.58
CA GLU A 636 -20.07 18.33 26.45
C GLU A 636 -21.54 18.45 26.01
N VAL A 637 -22.32 19.31 26.68
CA VAL A 637 -23.73 19.54 26.34
C VAL A 637 -23.87 20.12 24.91
N TYR A 638 -22.97 21.04 24.53
CA TYR A 638 -22.95 21.56 23.17
C TYR A 638 -22.66 20.47 22.13
N GLN A 639 -21.69 19.59 22.40
CA GLN A 639 -21.34 18.48 21.50
C GLN A 639 -22.47 17.46 21.39
N GLU A 640 -23.13 17.11 22.49
CA GLU A 640 -24.29 16.20 22.48
C GLU A 640 -25.45 16.75 21.65
N GLN A 641 -25.70 18.06 21.74
CA GLN A 641 -26.81 18.71 21.03
C GLN A 641 -26.51 18.93 19.54
N ASN A 642 -25.26 19.23 19.19
CA ASN A 642 -24.88 19.66 17.84
C ASN A 642 -24.06 18.63 17.05
N GLY A 643 -23.62 17.53 17.66
CA GLY A 643 -22.75 16.52 17.03
C GLY A 643 -23.45 15.61 16.00
N GLY A 644 -24.78 15.51 16.03
CA GLY A 644 -25.55 14.74 15.04
C GLY A 644 -25.16 13.26 14.98
N SER A 645 -25.05 12.70 13.76
CA SER A 645 -24.64 11.32 13.52
C SER A 645 -23.17 11.04 13.84
N ASP A 646 -22.34 12.09 13.86
CA ASP A 646 -20.89 11.97 14.00
C ASP A 646 -20.47 12.01 15.49
N TYR A 647 -21.43 12.24 16.40
CA TYR A 647 -21.23 12.15 17.84
C TYR A 647 -20.97 10.69 18.25
N ILE A 648 -19.79 10.43 18.82
CA ILE A 648 -19.34 9.10 19.19
C ILE A 648 -19.88 8.71 20.58
N SER A 649 -20.28 7.45 20.74
CA SER A 649 -20.70 6.93 22.05
C SER A 649 -19.57 6.87 23.08
N GLU A 650 -19.91 7.07 24.35
CA GLU A 650 -18.99 6.96 25.50
C GLU A 650 -18.23 5.63 25.56
N ASN A 651 -18.84 4.54 25.11
CA ASN A 651 -18.19 3.23 25.06
C ASN A 651 -17.03 3.22 24.05
N ARG A 652 -17.25 3.78 22.84
CA ARG A 652 -16.20 3.85 21.81
C ARG A 652 -15.06 4.77 22.23
N ILE A 653 -15.35 5.90 22.87
CA ILE A 653 -14.34 6.79 23.48
C ILE A 653 -13.51 6.03 24.51
N SER A 654 -14.16 5.29 25.41
CA SER A 654 -13.47 4.54 26.47
C SER A 654 -12.56 3.45 25.91
N TRP A 655 -13.01 2.74 24.87
CA TRP A 655 -12.21 1.71 24.21
C TRP A 655 -11.03 2.29 23.43
N GLU A 656 -11.20 3.43 22.78
CA GLU A 656 -10.11 4.11 22.06
C GLU A 656 -9.02 4.59 23.03
N ILE A 657 -9.41 5.25 24.13
CA ILE A 657 -8.47 5.64 25.19
C ILE A 657 -7.79 4.40 25.78
N TRP A 658 -8.53 3.32 26.02
CA TRP A 658 -7.93 2.08 26.52
C TRP A 658 -6.89 1.49 25.55
N LEU A 659 -7.15 1.51 24.25
CA LEU A 659 -6.20 1.07 23.22
C LEU A 659 -4.94 1.94 23.20
N ASN A 660 -5.08 3.27 23.30
CA ASN A 660 -3.97 4.22 23.31
C ASN A 660 -3.02 3.97 24.48
N HIS A 661 -3.56 3.79 25.70
CA HIS A 661 -2.73 3.74 26.92
C HIS A 661 -2.27 2.35 27.32
N TYR A 662 -3.07 1.30 27.07
CA TYR A 662 -2.69 -0.07 27.44
C TYR A 662 -1.78 -0.72 26.39
N ASN A 663 -1.90 -0.30 25.12
CA ASN A 663 -1.19 -0.84 23.97
C ASN A 663 -0.98 -2.36 24.03
N ILE A 664 -2.10 -3.11 23.99
CA ILE A 664 -2.10 -4.57 24.14
C ILE A 664 -1.14 -5.29 23.18
N PHE A 665 -0.94 -4.72 21.99
CA PHE A 665 -0.09 -5.29 20.96
C PHE A 665 1.40 -5.17 21.31
N GLU A 666 1.80 -4.09 21.97
CA GLU A 666 3.15 -3.93 22.52
C GLU A 666 3.39 -4.89 23.67
N VAL A 667 2.43 -4.99 24.60
CA VAL A 667 2.52 -5.91 25.75
C VAL A 667 2.65 -7.36 25.31
N LEU A 668 1.94 -7.77 24.25
CA LEU A 668 1.96 -9.15 23.75
C LEU A 668 3.28 -9.57 23.10
N GLN A 669 4.15 -8.63 22.70
CA GLN A 669 5.45 -8.94 22.09
C GLN A 669 6.28 -9.88 22.96
N ILE A 670 6.44 -9.52 24.24
CA ILE A 670 7.32 -10.22 25.17
C ILE A 670 6.78 -11.63 25.50
N PRO A 671 5.51 -11.84 25.89
CA PRO A 671 4.95 -13.16 26.12
C PRO A 671 5.10 -14.08 24.90
N TYR A 672 4.78 -13.62 23.69
CA TYR A 672 4.93 -14.43 22.47
C TYR A 672 6.39 -14.87 22.24
N LEU A 673 7.35 -13.96 22.43
CA LEU A 673 8.77 -14.26 22.26
C LEU A 673 9.29 -15.20 23.34
N ILE A 674 9.01 -14.91 24.61
CA ILE A 674 9.46 -15.75 25.73
C ILE A 674 8.86 -17.15 25.59
N LEU A 675 7.56 -17.28 25.34
CA LEU A 675 6.92 -18.58 25.15
C LEU A 675 7.48 -19.32 23.92
N GLY A 676 7.78 -18.60 22.83
CA GLY A 676 8.43 -19.14 21.64
C GLY A 676 9.83 -19.69 21.94
N ILE A 677 10.71 -18.87 22.53
CA ILE A 677 12.10 -19.22 22.87
C ILE A 677 12.14 -20.33 23.93
N LEU A 678 11.36 -20.20 25.01
CA LEU A 678 11.28 -21.20 26.08
C LEU A 678 10.80 -22.54 25.54
N SER A 679 9.71 -22.55 24.77
CA SER A 679 9.20 -23.77 24.15
C SER A 679 10.23 -24.39 23.21
N PHE A 680 10.96 -23.58 22.44
CA PHE A 680 12.03 -24.06 21.56
C PHE A 680 13.16 -24.72 22.35
N ILE A 681 13.68 -24.08 23.39
CA ILE A 681 14.73 -24.65 24.26
C ILE A 681 14.26 -25.95 24.89
N LEU A 682 13.04 -25.99 25.44
CA LEU A 682 12.47 -27.20 26.04
C LEU A 682 12.33 -28.32 25.03
N VAL A 683 11.78 -28.05 23.85
CA VAL A 683 11.66 -29.03 22.76
C VAL A 683 13.04 -29.56 22.37
N LEU A 684 14.03 -28.70 22.19
CA LEU A 684 15.39 -29.12 21.90
C LEU A 684 15.95 -30.03 23.00
N VAL A 685 15.79 -29.67 24.28
CA VAL A 685 16.27 -30.50 25.41
C VAL A 685 15.62 -31.89 25.39
N PHE A 686 14.31 -31.98 25.17
CA PHE A 686 13.60 -33.27 25.13
C PHE A 686 13.95 -34.10 23.90
N ILE A 687 14.13 -33.46 22.73
CA ILE A 687 14.66 -34.12 21.53
C ILE A 687 16.05 -34.66 21.81
N LEU A 688 16.96 -33.84 22.36
CA LEU A 688 18.36 -34.25 22.62
C LEU A 688 18.49 -35.34 23.68
N LYS A 689 17.55 -35.42 24.63
CA LYS A 689 17.49 -36.45 25.69
C LYS A 689 16.75 -37.72 25.27
N ASP A 690 16.18 -37.78 24.07
CA ASP A 690 15.32 -38.87 23.59
C ASP A 690 14.18 -39.21 24.56
N LYS A 691 13.58 -38.20 25.18
CA LYS A 691 12.47 -38.35 26.12
C LYS A 691 11.24 -37.64 25.58
N PRO A 692 10.05 -38.26 25.62
CA PRO A 692 8.82 -37.56 25.29
C PRO A 692 8.59 -36.45 26.32
N MET A 693 8.21 -35.27 25.84
CA MET A 693 7.88 -34.17 26.73
C MET A 693 6.62 -34.49 27.54
N PRO A 694 6.58 -34.18 28.86
CA PRO A 694 5.39 -34.41 29.69
C PRO A 694 4.14 -33.75 29.09
N LYS A 695 3.02 -34.49 29.05
CA LYS A 695 1.76 -33.99 28.49
C LYS A 695 1.24 -32.74 29.20
N ALA A 696 1.47 -32.63 30.50
CA ALA A 696 1.09 -31.45 31.29
C ALA A 696 1.88 -30.20 30.84
N LEU A 697 3.19 -30.34 30.62
CA LEU A 697 4.05 -29.27 30.13
C LEU A 697 3.65 -28.82 28.72
N HIS A 698 3.37 -29.77 27.81
CA HIS A 698 2.84 -29.46 26.48
C HIS A 698 1.56 -28.65 26.54
N LYS A 699 0.58 -29.13 27.33
CA LYS A 699 -0.72 -28.48 27.47
C LYS A 699 -0.57 -27.09 28.10
N GLY A 700 0.29 -26.94 29.10
CA GLY A 700 0.58 -25.65 29.73
C GLY A 700 1.10 -24.63 28.72
N LEU A 701 2.16 -24.96 27.97
CA LEU A 701 2.70 -24.09 26.92
C LEU A 701 1.66 -23.78 25.84
N TYR A 702 0.87 -24.78 25.43
CA TYR A 702 -0.20 -24.59 24.47
C TYR A 702 -1.26 -23.61 24.96
N TYR A 703 -1.78 -23.77 26.18
CA TYR A 703 -2.82 -22.89 26.70
C TYR A 703 -2.31 -21.47 26.95
N LEU A 704 -1.04 -21.30 27.33
CA LEU A 704 -0.43 -19.97 27.45
C LEU A 704 -0.33 -19.27 26.08
N ILE A 705 0.13 -19.97 25.05
CA ILE A 705 0.19 -19.42 23.69
C ILE A 705 -1.23 -19.15 23.15
N ALA A 706 -2.18 -20.06 23.42
CA ALA A 706 -3.58 -19.87 23.04
C ALA A 706 -4.19 -18.65 23.74
N LEU A 707 -3.86 -18.40 25.01
CA LEU A 707 -4.28 -17.20 25.73
C LEU A 707 -3.71 -15.94 25.07
N CYS A 708 -2.43 -15.91 24.71
CA CYS A 708 -1.86 -14.79 23.95
C CYS A 708 -2.64 -14.53 22.65
N VAL A 709 -2.98 -15.59 21.89
CA VAL A 709 -3.77 -15.47 20.65
C VAL A 709 -5.20 -14.98 20.90
N LEU A 710 -5.84 -15.42 21.98
CA LEU A 710 -7.17 -14.92 22.36
C LEU A 710 -7.13 -13.44 22.72
N VAL A 711 -6.15 -13.02 23.53
CA VAL A 711 -5.94 -11.61 23.91
C VAL A 711 -5.63 -10.77 22.67
N HIS A 712 -4.79 -11.27 21.75
CA HIS A 712 -4.51 -10.61 20.47
C HIS A 712 -5.78 -10.44 19.63
N THR A 713 -6.58 -11.51 19.51
CA THR A 713 -7.86 -11.49 18.76
C THR A 713 -8.83 -10.47 19.35
N PHE A 714 -8.91 -10.40 20.69
CA PHE A 714 -9.70 -9.38 21.38
C PHE A 714 -9.21 -7.97 21.05
N GLY A 715 -7.89 -7.72 21.11
CA GLY A 715 -7.31 -6.42 20.76
C GLY A 715 -7.65 -5.98 19.33
N LEU A 716 -7.55 -6.88 18.34
CA LEU A 716 -7.96 -6.59 16.97
C LEU A 716 -9.46 -6.33 16.85
N GLY A 717 -10.30 -7.05 17.60
CA GLY A 717 -11.75 -6.83 17.64
C GLY A 717 -12.11 -5.45 18.20
N VAL A 718 -11.47 -5.03 19.29
CA VAL A 718 -11.65 -3.67 19.85
C VAL A 718 -11.17 -2.62 18.86
N ARG A 719 -10.01 -2.83 18.22
CA ARG A 719 -9.49 -1.90 17.21
C ARG A 719 -10.42 -1.77 16.00
N TRP A 720 -11.01 -2.87 15.52
CA TRP A 720 -12.03 -2.84 14.46
C TRP A 720 -13.22 -1.99 14.90
N TYR A 721 -13.78 -2.27 16.09
CA TYR A 721 -14.93 -1.51 16.62
C TYR A 721 -14.64 0.00 16.74
N VAL A 722 -13.43 0.37 17.16
CA VAL A 722 -13.01 1.78 17.29
C VAL A 722 -12.76 2.43 15.93
N ALA A 723 -12.15 1.71 14.98
CA ALA A 723 -11.81 2.24 13.66
C ALA A 723 -13.00 2.34 12.70
N ASP A 724 -14.08 1.59 12.95
CA ASP A 724 -15.24 1.44 12.04
C ASP A 724 -14.87 0.78 10.69
N HIS A 725 -13.71 0.13 10.64
CA HIS A 725 -13.26 -0.69 9.53
C HIS A 725 -12.32 -1.79 10.01
N SER A 726 -12.07 -2.77 9.17
CA SER A 726 -11.16 -3.86 9.50
C SER A 726 -9.71 -3.37 9.71
N PRO A 727 -8.99 -3.85 10.75
CA PRO A 727 -7.68 -3.34 11.16
C PRO A 727 -6.56 -3.99 10.34
N TRP A 728 -6.52 -3.69 9.05
CA TRP A 728 -5.42 -4.01 8.11
C TRP A 728 -5.34 -2.97 6.99
N SER A 729 -5.66 -1.72 7.32
CA SER A 729 -5.72 -0.60 6.37
C SER A 729 -4.34 0.00 6.04
N ASN A 730 -3.39 -0.12 6.97
CA ASN A 730 -2.04 0.42 6.87
C ASN A 730 -0.98 -0.63 7.25
N SER A 731 0.30 -0.27 7.13
CA SER A 731 1.43 -1.18 7.37
C SER A 731 1.54 -1.65 8.82
N TYR A 732 1.19 -0.82 9.81
CA TYR A 732 1.15 -1.21 11.23
C TYR A 732 0.10 -2.30 11.45
N GLU A 733 -1.13 -2.02 11.03
CA GLU A 733 -2.27 -2.92 11.16
C GLU A 733 -2.05 -4.24 10.40
N SER A 734 -1.47 -4.18 9.21
CA SER A 734 -1.07 -5.36 8.44
C SER A 734 -0.08 -6.23 9.22
N MET A 735 0.89 -5.63 9.92
CA MET A 735 1.86 -6.38 10.73
C MET A 735 1.22 -7.04 11.97
N LEU A 736 0.28 -6.35 12.62
CA LEU A 736 -0.54 -6.95 13.68
C LEU A 736 -1.30 -8.17 13.15
N TYR A 737 -1.88 -8.05 11.96
CA TYR A 737 -2.61 -9.14 11.32
C TYR A 737 -1.69 -10.32 10.93
N ILE A 738 -0.48 -10.09 10.42
CA ILE A 738 0.52 -11.15 10.17
C ILE A 738 0.83 -11.90 11.47
N ALA A 739 1.07 -11.16 12.55
CA ALA A 739 1.36 -11.74 13.85
C ALA A 739 0.20 -12.61 14.37
N TRP A 740 -1.03 -12.10 14.23
CA TRP A 740 -2.25 -12.81 14.56
C TRP A 740 -2.45 -14.09 13.72
N ALA A 741 -2.27 -13.99 12.40
CA ALA A 741 -2.38 -15.13 11.48
C ALA A 741 -1.36 -16.23 11.81
N ALA A 742 -0.11 -15.85 12.12
CA ALA A 742 0.92 -16.79 12.58
C ALA A 742 0.51 -17.47 13.90
N GLY A 743 0.03 -16.70 14.88
CA GLY A 743 -0.44 -17.21 16.17
C GLY A 743 -1.61 -18.19 16.03
N ILE A 744 -2.64 -17.82 15.26
CA ILE A 744 -3.77 -18.71 14.94
C ILE A 744 -3.31 -19.96 14.20
N ALA A 745 -2.41 -19.83 13.24
CA ALA A 745 -1.85 -20.98 12.53
C ALA A 745 -1.24 -21.97 13.54
N GLY A 746 -0.44 -21.47 14.48
CA GLY A 746 0.11 -22.24 15.61
C GLY A 746 -0.95 -22.97 16.42
N VAL A 747 -1.94 -22.24 16.94
CA VAL A 747 -2.94 -22.76 17.89
C VAL A 747 -3.93 -23.72 17.21
N VAL A 748 -4.42 -23.38 16.02
CA VAL A 748 -5.47 -24.14 15.33
C VAL A 748 -4.89 -25.34 14.60
N PHE A 749 -3.86 -25.15 13.78
CA PHE A 749 -3.33 -26.18 12.90
C PHE A 749 -2.24 -27.02 13.58
N PHE A 750 -1.47 -26.43 14.49
CA PHE A 750 -0.29 -27.06 15.08
C PHE A 750 -0.38 -27.37 16.58
N ARG A 751 -1.60 -27.44 17.16
CA ARG A 751 -1.87 -27.78 18.58
C ARG A 751 -1.11 -29.00 19.14
N LYS A 752 -0.74 -29.93 18.25
CA LYS A 752 -0.08 -31.19 18.56
C LYS A 752 1.43 -31.18 18.32
N TYR A 753 1.95 -30.21 17.60
CA TYR A 753 3.35 -30.12 17.18
C TYR A 753 4.01 -28.93 17.86
N LEU A 754 4.60 -29.16 19.05
CA LEU A 754 5.14 -28.07 19.86
C LEU A 754 6.18 -27.22 19.14
N LEU A 755 6.98 -27.81 18.25
CA LEU A 755 7.97 -27.05 17.48
C LEU A 755 7.34 -26.09 16.46
N ALA A 756 6.22 -26.46 15.86
CA ALA A 756 5.48 -25.56 14.97
C ALA A 756 4.73 -24.49 15.78
N LEU A 757 4.21 -24.85 16.95
CA LEU A 757 3.61 -23.89 17.87
C LEU A 757 4.63 -22.86 18.39
N CYS A 758 5.86 -23.27 18.71
CA CYS A 758 6.90 -22.33 19.14
C CYS A 758 7.39 -21.43 18.00
N ALA A 759 7.52 -21.97 16.78
CA ALA A 759 7.83 -21.18 15.59
C ALA A 759 6.75 -20.13 15.31
N ALA A 760 5.47 -20.51 15.43
CA ALA A 760 4.33 -19.59 15.29
C ALA A 760 4.33 -18.50 16.37
N SER A 761 4.53 -18.87 17.64
CA SER A 761 4.61 -17.92 18.76
C SER A 761 5.76 -16.93 18.57
N PHE A 762 6.93 -17.42 18.17
CA PHE A 762 8.10 -16.57 17.94
C PHE A 762 7.89 -15.61 16.75
N LEU A 763 7.31 -16.11 15.65
CA LEU A 763 6.98 -15.28 14.49
C LEU A 763 5.94 -14.20 14.83
N ALA A 764 4.92 -14.54 15.62
CA ALA A 764 3.95 -13.56 16.11
C ALA A 764 4.63 -12.46 16.93
N GLY A 765 5.52 -12.85 17.85
CA GLY A 765 6.28 -11.91 18.67
C GLY A 765 7.21 -10.98 17.87
N ILE A 766 7.98 -11.52 16.92
CA ILE A 766 8.84 -10.71 16.05
C ILE A 766 8.01 -9.76 15.19
N SER A 767 6.90 -10.24 14.61
CA SER A 767 6.03 -9.40 13.79
C SER A 767 5.48 -8.23 14.61
N LEU A 768 5.04 -8.47 15.85
CA LEU A 768 4.61 -7.39 16.75
C LEU A 768 5.75 -6.40 17.10
N ILE A 769 6.98 -6.88 17.30
CA ILE A 769 8.13 -5.97 17.46
C ILE A 769 8.28 -5.08 16.23
N VAL A 770 8.25 -5.67 15.04
CA VAL A 770 8.45 -4.92 13.80
C VAL A 770 7.35 -3.89 13.59
N ALA A 771 6.10 -4.18 13.99
CA ALA A 771 5.01 -3.22 13.99
C ALA A 771 5.32 -1.98 14.83
N HIS A 772 6.07 -2.13 15.93
CA HIS A 772 6.37 -1.03 16.87
C HIS A 772 7.75 -0.41 16.63
N ILE A 773 8.45 -0.77 15.57
CA ILE A 773 9.64 -0.01 15.15
C ILE A 773 9.13 1.34 14.61
N GLY A 774 9.77 2.44 15.03
CA GLY A 774 9.28 3.82 14.88
C GLY A 774 9.09 4.38 13.46
N PHE A 775 9.06 3.54 12.42
CA PHE A 775 8.74 3.93 11.05
C PHE A 775 7.29 3.58 10.65
N MET A 776 6.55 2.78 11.42
CA MET A 776 5.14 2.50 11.16
C MET A 776 4.23 3.42 11.99
N ASN A 777 3.10 3.84 11.41
CA ASN A 777 2.12 4.68 12.12
C ASN A 777 1.08 3.81 12.85
N PRO A 778 1.05 3.78 14.20
CA PRO A 778 0.07 3.01 14.96
C PRO A 778 -1.33 3.63 15.00
N GLN A 779 -1.48 4.86 14.49
CA GLN A 779 -2.71 5.65 14.57
C GLN A 779 -3.85 5.05 13.75
N ILE A 780 -5.07 5.31 14.20
CA ILE A 780 -6.30 4.98 13.48
C ILE A 780 -6.65 6.17 12.59
N SER A 781 -6.63 5.96 11.29
CA SER A 781 -6.90 6.98 10.27
C SER A 781 -8.16 6.66 9.47
N ASN A 782 -8.69 7.64 8.75
CA ASN A 782 -9.79 7.39 7.80
C ASN A 782 -9.31 6.54 6.62
N LEU A 783 -10.20 5.71 6.06
CA LEU A 783 -9.90 4.95 4.84
C LEU A 783 -9.86 5.85 3.62
N VAL A 784 -8.76 5.83 2.86
CA VAL A 784 -8.75 6.47 1.53
C VAL A 784 -9.81 5.84 0.62
N PRO A 785 -10.41 6.59 -0.32
CA PRO A 785 -11.61 6.16 -1.06
C PRO A 785 -11.46 4.82 -1.77
N VAL A 786 -10.28 4.56 -2.34
CA VAL A 786 -9.98 3.31 -3.06
C VAL A 786 -10.06 2.07 -2.14
N LEU A 787 -9.81 2.23 -0.84
CA LEU A 787 -9.85 1.12 0.13
C LEU A 787 -11.28 0.77 0.59
N LYS A 788 -12.29 1.56 0.22
CA LYS A 788 -13.70 1.28 0.54
C LYS A 788 -14.28 0.25 -0.42
N SER A 789 -13.75 -0.99 -0.38
CA SER A 789 -14.19 -2.10 -1.22
C SER A 789 -14.23 -3.43 -0.46
N TYR A 790 -15.27 -4.22 -0.71
CA TYR A 790 -15.40 -5.57 -0.16
C TYR A 790 -14.28 -6.50 -0.67
N TRP A 791 -13.92 -6.40 -1.95
CA TRP A 791 -12.89 -7.25 -2.55
C TRP A 791 -11.51 -6.99 -1.96
N LEU A 792 -11.20 -5.73 -1.67
CA LEU A 792 -9.93 -5.38 -1.03
C LEU A 792 -9.80 -6.08 0.32
N ASN A 793 -10.85 -6.04 1.15
CA ASN A 793 -10.81 -6.64 2.49
C ASN A 793 -10.53 -8.15 2.41
N ILE A 794 -11.12 -8.86 1.44
CA ILE A 794 -10.83 -10.28 1.22
C ILE A 794 -9.42 -10.47 0.69
N HIS A 795 -9.04 -9.72 -0.34
CA HIS A 795 -7.73 -9.83 -0.97
C HIS A 795 -6.58 -9.62 0.02
N VAL A 796 -6.61 -8.49 0.73
CA VAL A 796 -5.55 -8.08 1.67
C VAL A 796 -5.48 -9.06 2.84
N SER A 797 -6.61 -9.49 3.40
CA SER A 797 -6.62 -10.47 4.49
C SER A 797 -6.04 -11.82 4.06
N VAL A 798 -6.40 -12.34 2.88
CA VAL A 798 -5.89 -13.62 2.38
C VAL A 798 -4.38 -13.56 2.08
N ILE A 799 -3.90 -12.51 1.42
CA ILE A 799 -2.45 -12.34 1.17
C ILE A 799 -1.69 -12.17 2.48
N THR A 800 -2.16 -11.30 3.37
CA THR A 800 -1.43 -11.00 4.60
C THR A 800 -1.38 -12.22 5.52
N ALA A 801 -2.45 -13.02 5.58
CA ALA A 801 -2.42 -14.29 6.29
C ALA A 801 -1.45 -15.31 5.66
N SER A 802 -1.29 -15.29 4.34
CA SER A 802 -0.30 -16.14 3.65
C SER A 802 1.13 -15.87 4.15
N TYR A 803 1.48 -14.61 4.43
CA TYR A 803 2.79 -14.23 4.95
C TYR A 803 3.05 -14.82 6.34
N GLY A 804 2.02 -14.97 7.18
CA GLY A 804 2.11 -15.71 8.44
C GLY A 804 2.51 -17.18 8.26
N PHE A 805 1.89 -17.89 7.30
CA PHE A 805 2.25 -19.27 6.98
C PHE A 805 3.64 -19.40 6.34
N LEU A 806 4.01 -18.48 5.46
CA LEU A 806 5.32 -18.50 4.78
C LEU A 806 6.46 -18.09 5.72
N GLY A 807 6.22 -17.15 6.64
CA GLY A 807 7.13 -16.85 7.75
C GLY A 807 7.28 -18.04 8.71
N LEU A 808 6.22 -18.82 8.93
CA LEU A 808 6.32 -20.06 9.70
C LEU A 808 7.22 -21.08 8.99
N CYS A 809 7.17 -21.15 7.65
CA CYS A 809 8.05 -22.01 6.85
C CYS A 809 9.53 -21.61 6.99
N PHE A 810 9.82 -20.31 7.04
CA PHE A 810 11.14 -19.78 7.34
C PHE A 810 11.64 -20.27 8.71
N MET A 811 10.83 -20.08 9.76
CA MET A 811 11.19 -20.50 11.12
C MET A 811 11.40 -22.03 11.23
N LEU A 812 10.51 -22.82 10.65
CA LEU A 812 10.64 -24.29 10.60
C LEU A 812 11.86 -24.73 9.78
N GLY A 813 12.22 -23.97 8.74
CA GLY A 813 13.44 -24.18 7.95
C GLY A 813 14.70 -23.96 8.79
N VAL A 814 14.77 -22.84 9.52
CA VAL A 814 15.85 -22.53 10.47
C VAL A 814 15.98 -23.63 11.52
N PHE A 815 14.87 -24.06 12.13
CA PHE A 815 14.89 -25.15 13.12
C PHE A 815 15.36 -26.48 12.52
N GLY A 816 14.95 -26.80 11.29
CA GLY A 816 15.45 -27.96 10.56
C GLY A 816 16.97 -27.92 10.37
N LEU A 817 17.52 -26.77 9.97
CA LEU A 817 18.97 -26.58 9.81
C LEU A 817 19.72 -26.71 11.14
N ILE A 818 19.18 -26.16 12.25
CA ILE A 818 19.76 -26.32 13.58
C ILE A 818 19.80 -27.81 13.98
N LEU A 819 18.75 -28.59 13.69
CA LEU A 819 18.74 -30.03 13.98
C LEU A 819 19.76 -30.81 13.15
N PHE A 820 20.01 -30.41 11.90
CA PHE A 820 21.11 -30.99 11.10
C PHE A 820 22.46 -30.76 11.78
N ILE A 821 22.70 -29.57 12.33
CA ILE A 821 23.94 -29.25 13.06
C ILE A 821 24.07 -30.10 14.33
N LEU A 822 22.98 -30.26 15.08
CA LEU A 822 22.94 -31.01 16.34
C LEU A 822 22.95 -32.54 16.16
N ARG A 823 22.74 -33.01 14.94
CA ARG A 823 22.75 -34.44 14.59
C ARG A 823 24.10 -35.09 14.92
N SER A 824 24.05 -36.33 15.40
CA SER A 824 25.21 -37.19 15.65
C SER A 824 24.82 -38.66 15.52
N GLN A 825 25.78 -39.54 15.22
CA GLN A 825 25.56 -41.00 15.19
C GLN A 825 25.02 -41.54 16.53
N ARG A 826 25.33 -40.88 17.65
CA ARG A 826 24.81 -41.24 18.99
C ARG A 826 23.33 -40.90 19.20
N ARG A 827 22.69 -40.16 18.27
CA ARG A 827 21.32 -39.62 18.42
C ARG A 827 20.49 -39.86 17.15
N PRO A 828 20.15 -41.12 16.80
CA PRO A 828 19.43 -41.44 15.58
C PRO A 828 17.98 -40.93 15.56
N HIS A 829 17.36 -40.67 16.71
CA HIS A 829 16.00 -40.10 16.81
C HIS A 829 15.89 -38.69 16.20
N ILE A 830 16.99 -37.94 16.08
CA ILE A 830 17.01 -36.60 15.47
C ILE A 830 16.60 -36.66 13.99
N ASP A 831 16.92 -37.76 13.28
CA ASP A 831 16.51 -37.93 11.89
C ASP A 831 14.98 -37.94 11.76
N LYS A 832 14.27 -38.61 12.67
CA LYS A 832 12.79 -38.62 12.71
C LYS A 832 12.23 -37.22 12.97
N ALA A 833 12.87 -36.45 13.85
CA ALA A 833 12.47 -35.06 14.13
C ALA A 833 12.63 -34.18 12.88
N ILE A 834 13.76 -34.31 12.16
CA ILE A 834 14.01 -33.60 10.90
C ILE A 834 12.93 -33.94 9.86
N TYR A 835 12.61 -35.22 9.64
CA TYR A 835 11.56 -35.62 8.71
C TYR A 835 10.18 -35.06 9.09
N SER A 836 9.86 -35.02 10.38
CA SER A 836 8.59 -34.49 10.87
C SER A 836 8.48 -32.98 10.63
N ILE A 837 9.55 -32.23 10.87
CA ILE A 837 9.60 -30.78 10.66
C ILE A 837 9.53 -30.43 9.19
N VAL A 838 10.26 -31.16 8.34
CA VAL A 838 10.21 -30.96 6.89
C VAL A 838 8.80 -31.25 6.36
N ALA A 839 8.12 -32.29 6.87
CA ALA A 839 6.74 -32.57 6.49
C ALA A 839 5.77 -31.46 6.92
N ILE A 840 5.90 -30.92 8.14
CA ILE A 840 5.09 -29.78 8.60
C ILE A 840 5.39 -28.54 7.77
N ASN A 841 6.67 -28.25 7.50
CA ASN A 841 7.11 -27.12 6.68
C ASN A 841 6.52 -27.22 5.26
N GLU A 842 6.56 -28.40 4.64
CA GLU A 842 5.95 -28.63 3.32
C GLU A 842 4.43 -28.42 3.34
N MET A 843 3.73 -28.86 4.39
CA MET A 843 2.28 -28.61 4.52
C MET A 843 1.95 -27.12 4.71
N SER A 844 2.68 -26.43 5.59
CA SER A 844 2.54 -24.99 5.80
C SER A 844 2.83 -24.21 4.52
N MET A 845 3.84 -24.62 3.75
CA MET A 845 4.22 -23.98 2.49
C MET A 845 3.17 -24.18 1.41
N ILE A 846 2.55 -25.37 1.32
CA ILE A 846 1.41 -25.59 0.41
C ILE A 846 0.29 -24.62 0.78
N LEU A 847 -0.10 -24.53 2.06
CA LEU A 847 -1.18 -23.65 2.48
C LEU A 847 -0.86 -22.17 2.22
N GLY A 848 0.33 -21.72 2.61
CA GLY A 848 0.80 -20.35 2.37
C GLY A 848 0.87 -20.00 0.88
N LEU A 849 1.39 -20.89 0.04
CA LEU A 849 1.43 -20.67 -1.41
C LEU A 849 0.03 -20.59 -2.01
N LEU A 850 -0.89 -21.47 -1.61
CA LEU A 850 -2.27 -21.43 -2.11
C LEU A 850 -2.96 -20.12 -1.71
N MET A 851 -2.81 -19.68 -0.45
CA MET A 851 -3.35 -18.39 0.01
C MET A 851 -2.73 -17.21 -0.74
N LEU A 852 -1.40 -17.19 -0.91
CA LEU A 852 -0.72 -16.14 -1.67
C LEU A 852 -1.22 -16.08 -3.12
N THR A 853 -1.39 -17.25 -3.74
CA THR A 853 -1.86 -17.36 -5.13
C THR A 853 -3.31 -16.91 -5.27
N ILE A 854 -4.22 -17.43 -4.43
CA ILE A 854 -5.64 -17.01 -4.41
C ILE A 854 -5.74 -15.52 -4.15
N GLY A 855 -5.05 -15.04 -3.10
CA GLY A 855 -5.02 -13.64 -2.74
C GLY A 855 -4.58 -12.77 -3.92
N ASN A 856 -3.45 -13.07 -4.57
CA ASN A 856 -2.94 -12.32 -5.72
C ASN A 856 -3.99 -12.14 -6.82
N PHE A 857 -4.68 -13.21 -7.20
CA PHE A 857 -5.68 -13.16 -8.26
C PHE A 857 -7.03 -12.55 -7.83
N LEU A 858 -7.43 -12.67 -6.56
CA LEU A 858 -8.53 -11.87 -5.99
C LEU A 858 -8.20 -10.37 -6.02
N GLY A 859 -6.91 -10.02 -5.89
CA GLY A 859 -6.42 -8.65 -6.08
C GLY A 859 -6.64 -8.15 -7.49
N GLY A 860 -6.45 -9.00 -8.50
CA GLY A 860 -6.77 -8.68 -9.89
C GLY A 860 -8.27 -8.43 -10.13
N ILE A 861 -9.15 -9.11 -9.39
CA ILE A 861 -10.60 -8.83 -9.46
C ILE A 861 -10.89 -7.44 -8.89
N TRP A 862 -10.35 -7.14 -7.71
CA TRP A 862 -10.44 -5.82 -7.09
C TRP A 862 -9.89 -4.73 -8.00
N ALA A 863 -8.67 -4.90 -8.55
CA ALA A 863 -8.04 -3.95 -9.46
C ALA A 863 -8.91 -3.66 -10.68
N ASN A 864 -9.65 -4.64 -11.20
CA ASN A 864 -10.53 -4.43 -12.34
C ASN A 864 -11.82 -3.67 -11.98
N GLU A 865 -12.29 -3.77 -10.74
CA GLU A 865 -13.41 -2.97 -10.24
C GLU A 865 -12.97 -1.56 -9.83
N SER A 866 -11.74 -1.39 -9.33
CA SER A 866 -11.23 -0.09 -8.86
C SER A 866 -10.57 0.73 -9.97
N TRP A 867 -9.82 0.07 -10.87
CA TRP A 867 -8.96 0.68 -11.89
C TRP A 867 -9.27 0.17 -13.31
N GLY A 868 -10.42 -0.48 -13.52
CA GLY A 868 -10.85 -0.91 -14.85
C GLY A 868 -9.97 -1.92 -15.59
N ARG A 869 -8.93 -2.47 -14.94
CA ARG A 869 -8.05 -3.52 -15.47
C ARG A 869 -7.65 -4.51 -14.38
N TYR A 870 -7.50 -5.78 -14.74
CA TYR A 870 -7.21 -6.83 -13.75
C TYR A 870 -5.72 -7.07 -13.47
N TRP A 871 -4.82 -6.54 -14.31
CA TRP A 871 -3.36 -6.68 -14.17
C TRP A 871 -2.65 -5.52 -14.86
N GLY A 872 -1.66 -4.90 -14.20
CA GLY A 872 -0.95 -3.72 -14.68
C GLY A 872 0.58 -3.85 -14.77
N TRP A 873 1.15 -4.95 -14.26
CA TRP A 873 2.60 -5.14 -14.07
C TRP A 873 3.23 -4.16 -13.07
N ASP A 874 2.42 -3.60 -12.18
CA ASP A 874 2.93 -2.78 -11.09
C ASP A 874 3.93 -3.58 -10.23
N PRO A 875 4.92 -2.92 -9.58
CA PRO A 875 5.92 -3.64 -8.79
C PRO A 875 5.35 -4.55 -7.71
N LYS A 876 4.20 -4.22 -7.09
CA LYS A 876 3.59 -5.04 -6.04
C LYS A 876 2.92 -6.29 -6.60
N GLU A 877 2.16 -6.14 -7.69
CA GLU A 877 1.59 -7.26 -8.46
C GLU A 877 2.71 -8.19 -8.96
N THR A 878 3.77 -7.60 -9.50
CA THR A 878 4.91 -8.33 -10.08
C THR A 878 5.69 -9.11 -9.01
N TRP A 879 5.99 -8.50 -7.87
CA TRP A 879 6.69 -9.18 -6.78
C TRP A 879 5.83 -10.26 -6.11
N ALA A 880 4.51 -10.08 -6.03
CA ALA A 880 3.61 -11.15 -5.60
C ALA A 880 3.68 -12.37 -6.55
N LEU A 881 3.71 -12.15 -7.88
CA LEU A 881 3.91 -13.21 -8.86
C LEU A 881 5.31 -13.88 -8.74
N ILE A 882 6.36 -13.09 -8.50
CA ILE A 882 7.72 -13.60 -8.25
C ILE A 882 7.73 -14.51 -7.00
N SER A 883 7.12 -14.08 -5.90
CA SER A 883 7.00 -14.88 -4.68
C SER A 883 6.26 -16.19 -4.94
N ILE A 884 5.15 -16.18 -5.68
CA ILE A 884 4.45 -17.40 -6.10
C ILE A 884 5.39 -18.32 -6.88
N GLY A 885 6.13 -17.79 -7.85
CA GLY A 885 7.10 -18.54 -8.64
C GLY A 885 8.22 -19.17 -7.81
N ILE A 886 8.82 -18.41 -6.88
CA ILE A 886 9.89 -18.88 -5.99
C ILE A 886 9.38 -20.03 -5.10
N TYR A 887 8.25 -19.86 -4.42
CA TYR A 887 7.70 -20.91 -3.57
C TYR A 887 7.19 -22.11 -4.37
N ALA A 888 6.67 -21.90 -5.58
CA ALA A 888 6.35 -22.98 -6.51
C ALA A 888 7.62 -23.78 -6.87
N ILE A 889 8.76 -23.12 -7.14
CA ILE A 889 10.04 -23.82 -7.37
C ILE A 889 10.39 -24.69 -6.17
N VAL A 890 10.36 -24.14 -4.94
CA VAL A 890 10.73 -24.88 -3.72
C VAL A 890 9.92 -26.16 -3.55
N LEU A 891 8.60 -26.10 -3.71
CA LEU A 891 7.73 -27.28 -3.60
C LEU A 891 7.97 -28.31 -4.71
N HIS A 892 8.45 -27.88 -5.88
CA HIS A 892 8.67 -28.75 -7.03
C HIS A 892 10.09 -29.30 -7.14
N LEU A 893 11.07 -28.80 -6.36
CA LEU A 893 12.45 -29.35 -6.30
C LEU A 893 12.46 -30.86 -6.01
N ARG A 894 11.46 -31.37 -5.30
CA ARG A 894 11.31 -32.82 -5.01
C ARG A 894 11.24 -33.70 -6.27
N PHE A 895 10.82 -33.15 -7.41
CA PHE A 895 10.72 -33.88 -8.67
C PHE A 895 12.06 -34.00 -9.41
N MET A 896 13.08 -33.26 -8.98
CA MET A 896 14.42 -33.33 -9.58
C MET A 896 15.25 -34.53 -9.08
N GLY A 897 14.83 -35.17 -7.98
CA GLY A 897 15.50 -36.37 -7.46
C GLY A 897 16.84 -36.10 -6.76
N PHE A 898 17.03 -34.90 -6.18
CA PHE A 898 18.25 -34.60 -5.43
C PHE A 898 18.44 -35.53 -4.23
N LYS A 899 19.70 -35.81 -3.90
CA LYS A 899 20.06 -36.46 -2.62
C LYS A 899 19.88 -35.46 -1.48
N ASN A 900 19.42 -35.93 -0.31
CA ASN A 900 19.22 -35.11 0.90
C ASN A 900 18.14 -34.02 0.75
N MET A 901 17.02 -34.34 0.09
CA MET A 901 15.86 -33.44 -0.04
C MET A 901 15.43 -32.75 1.26
N PRO A 902 15.44 -33.39 2.44
CA PRO A 902 15.09 -32.71 3.69
C PRO A 902 15.98 -31.49 4.00
N PHE A 903 17.29 -31.59 3.74
CA PHE A 903 18.22 -30.46 3.90
C PHE A 903 17.96 -29.37 2.84
N ILE A 904 17.82 -29.77 1.57
CA ILE A 904 17.59 -28.84 0.46
C ILE A 904 16.28 -28.08 0.68
N PHE A 905 15.22 -28.77 1.10
CA PHE A 905 13.93 -28.17 1.39
C PHE A 905 14.03 -27.18 2.55
N SER A 906 14.64 -27.57 3.68
CA SER A 906 14.85 -26.65 4.81
C SER A 906 15.64 -25.40 4.42
N ALA A 907 16.73 -25.53 3.66
CA ALA A 907 17.51 -24.39 3.19
C ALA A 907 16.72 -23.51 2.22
N ALA A 908 16.02 -24.12 1.26
CA ALA A 908 15.22 -23.41 0.27
C ALA A 908 14.03 -22.67 0.90
N SER A 909 13.38 -23.23 1.92
CA SER A 909 12.31 -22.53 2.68
C SER A 909 12.82 -21.25 3.35
N VAL A 910 14.06 -21.27 3.86
CA VAL A 910 14.67 -20.09 4.50
C VAL A 910 14.99 -19.03 3.45
N VAL A 911 15.61 -19.43 2.32
CA VAL A 911 15.97 -18.50 1.24
C VAL A 911 14.73 -17.92 0.55
N ALA A 912 13.67 -18.71 0.35
CA ALA A 912 12.45 -18.26 -0.31
C ALA A 912 11.76 -17.11 0.44
N PHE A 913 11.93 -17.01 1.77
CA PHE A 913 11.32 -15.96 2.58
C PHE A 913 11.83 -14.56 2.25
N TYR A 914 13.05 -14.42 1.71
CA TYR A 914 13.55 -13.13 1.22
C TYR A 914 12.68 -12.56 0.09
N SER A 915 12.00 -13.41 -0.69
CA SER A 915 11.04 -12.93 -1.67
C SER A 915 9.83 -12.26 -1.01
N ILE A 916 9.33 -12.79 0.11
CA ILE A 916 8.22 -12.17 0.86
C ILE A 916 8.66 -10.87 1.52
N LEU A 917 9.88 -10.82 2.07
CA LEU A 917 10.45 -9.59 2.59
C LEU A 917 10.58 -8.53 1.50
N MET A 918 10.98 -8.90 0.28
CA MET A 918 11.02 -7.98 -0.85
C MET A 918 9.60 -7.55 -1.27
N THR A 919 8.64 -8.46 -1.37
CA THR A 919 7.25 -8.12 -1.73
C THR A 919 6.58 -7.19 -0.71
N TYR A 920 6.82 -7.41 0.59
CA TYR A 920 6.19 -6.62 1.65
C TYR A 920 6.96 -5.35 2.02
N TYR A 921 8.28 -5.42 2.24
CA TYR A 921 9.10 -4.26 2.61
C TYR A 921 9.79 -3.64 1.39
N GLY A 922 10.39 -4.48 0.55
CA GLY A 922 11.11 -4.03 -0.64
C GLY A 922 10.26 -3.12 -1.53
N VAL A 923 9.07 -3.60 -1.94
CA VAL A 923 8.19 -2.83 -2.80
C VAL A 923 7.63 -1.59 -2.10
N ASN A 924 7.11 -1.72 -0.87
CA ASN A 924 6.42 -0.61 -0.21
C ASN A 924 7.35 0.55 0.20
N TYR A 925 8.65 0.29 0.38
CA TYR A 925 9.61 1.32 0.82
C TYR A 925 10.66 1.68 -0.24
N TYR A 926 11.01 0.78 -1.17
CA TYR A 926 12.13 1.01 -2.10
C TYR A 926 11.71 1.10 -3.57
N LEU A 927 10.47 0.77 -3.92
CA LEU A 927 9.95 0.85 -5.28
C LEU A 927 8.71 1.74 -5.32
N SER A 928 8.47 2.44 -6.44
CA SER A 928 7.26 3.24 -6.65
C SER A 928 6.17 2.45 -7.40
N GLY A 929 4.89 2.59 -7.03
CA GLY A 929 3.77 1.93 -7.73
C GLY A 929 2.40 2.49 -7.37
N MET A 930 1.33 1.99 -8.01
CA MET A 930 -0.05 2.44 -7.74
C MET A 930 -0.55 2.01 -6.35
N HIS A 931 0.15 1.10 -5.69
CA HIS A 931 -0.17 0.58 -4.36
C HIS A 931 0.50 1.36 -3.22
N SER A 932 1.07 2.54 -3.49
CA SER A 932 1.80 3.35 -2.51
C SER A 932 0.92 3.97 -1.40
N TYR A 933 -0.38 3.71 -1.36
CA TYR A 933 -1.27 4.19 -0.28
C TYR A 933 -0.87 3.68 1.13
N ALA A 934 -0.10 2.59 1.21
CA ALA A 934 0.48 2.08 2.46
C ALA A 934 2.01 2.22 2.53
N ALA A 935 2.62 2.91 1.56
CA ALA A 935 4.05 3.16 1.52
C ALA A 935 4.44 4.10 2.66
N GLY A 936 5.47 3.72 3.42
CA GLY A 936 6.20 4.66 4.27
C GLY A 936 7.44 5.16 3.54
N ASP A 937 8.12 6.14 4.12
CA ASP A 937 9.29 6.74 3.47
C ASP A 937 10.41 5.71 3.22
N PRO A 938 11.10 5.77 2.05
CA PRO A 938 12.25 4.91 1.78
C PRO A 938 13.28 5.00 2.90
N LEU A 939 13.59 3.87 3.54
CA LEU A 939 14.61 3.78 4.57
C LEU A 939 15.93 3.31 3.95
N PRO A 940 17.09 3.77 4.41
CA PRO A 940 18.34 3.10 4.07
C PRO A 940 18.26 1.63 4.52
N ILE A 941 18.76 0.71 3.69
CA ILE A 941 18.75 -0.73 4.01
C ILE A 941 19.43 -0.94 5.36
N PRO A 942 18.73 -1.42 6.39
CA PRO A 942 19.28 -1.48 7.73
C PRO A 942 20.49 -2.41 7.81
N TRP A 943 21.54 -2.01 8.54
CA TRP A 943 22.79 -2.78 8.62
C TRP A 943 22.59 -4.22 9.13
N TYR A 944 21.61 -4.42 10.03
CA TYR A 944 21.28 -5.72 10.58
C TYR A 944 20.73 -6.71 9.54
N LEU A 945 20.19 -6.22 8.41
CA LEU A 945 19.73 -7.08 7.31
C LEU A 945 20.92 -7.83 6.66
N TYR A 946 22.07 -7.16 6.49
CA TYR A 946 23.28 -7.80 5.97
C TYR A 946 23.77 -8.90 6.91
N VAL A 947 23.77 -8.64 8.22
CA VAL A 947 24.12 -9.64 9.24
C VAL A 947 23.14 -10.81 9.21
N PHE A 948 21.85 -10.55 9.04
CA PHE A 948 20.83 -11.58 8.93
C PHE A 948 21.00 -12.46 7.68
N VAL A 949 21.36 -11.88 6.53
CA VAL A 949 21.68 -12.63 5.30
C VAL A 949 22.94 -13.46 5.48
N LEU A 950 24.02 -12.88 6.01
CA LEU A 950 25.27 -13.60 6.28
C LEU A 950 25.06 -14.74 7.29
N GLY A 951 24.26 -14.51 8.34
CA GLY A 951 23.90 -15.53 9.33
C GLY A 951 23.11 -16.68 8.71
N THR A 952 22.21 -16.39 7.78
CA THR A 952 21.47 -17.42 7.03
C THR A 952 22.40 -18.26 6.15
N ILE A 953 23.32 -17.63 5.43
CA ILE A 953 24.32 -18.32 4.62
C ILE A 953 25.21 -19.21 5.50
N ALA A 954 25.72 -18.68 6.61
CA ALA A 954 26.54 -19.43 7.57
C ALA A 954 25.78 -20.63 8.14
N LEU A 955 24.51 -20.46 8.54
CA LEU A 955 23.67 -21.54 9.05
C LEU A 955 23.52 -22.68 8.03
N ILE A 956 23.26 -22.34 6.75
CA ILE A 956 23.12 -23.33 5.67
C ILE A 956 24.44 -24.07 5.44
N ILE A 957 25.58 -23.35 5.39
CA ILE A 957 26.91 -23.95 5.18
C ILE A 957 27.24 -24.92 6.32
N ILE A 958 27.07 -24.51 7.59
CA ILE A 958 27.38 -25.34 8.75
C ILE A 958 26.49 -26.59 8.79
N ALA A 959 25.19 -26.44 8.52
CA ALA A 959 24.26 -27.58 8.46
C ALA A 959 24.59 -28.56 7.31
N SER A 960 25.19 -28.07 6.22
CA SER A 960 25.51 -28.88 5.04
C SER A 960 26.50 -30.02 5.30
N PHE A 961 27.40 -29.87 6.29
CA PHE A 961 28.37 -30.90 6.68
C PHE A 961 27.68 -32.17 7.22
N LYS A 962 26.46 -32.02 7.74
CA LYS A 962 25.66 -33.12 8.31
C LYS A 962 24.36 -33.30 7.54
N LYS A 963 24.34 -33.14 6.21
CA LYS A 963 23.09 -33.26 5.42
C LYS A 963 22.59 -34.68 5.14
N GLN A 964 23.45 -35.70 5.22
CA GLN A 964 23.11 -37.07 4.83
C GLN A 964 22.34 -37.82 5.93
N LEU A 965 21.02 -37.99 5.79
CA LEU A 965 20.19 -38.70 6.78
C LEU A 965 20.33 -40.21 6.64
N SER A 966 20.15 -40.94 7.75
CA SER A 966 19.96 -42.39 7.68
C SER A 966 18.63 -42.70 6.96
N LYS A 967 18.62 -43.74 6.11
CA LYS A 967 17.37 -44.20 5.48
C LYS A 967 16.46 -44.69 6.61
N LEU A 968 15.23 -44.16 6.67
CA LEU A 968 14.14 -44.80 7.42
C LEU A 968 13.94 -46.18 6.79
N ILE A 969 14.22 -47.24 7.55
CA ILE A 969 13.93 -48.63 7.19
C ILE A 969 12.41 -48.82 7.18
#